data_AF-A0AAW3W5R6-F1
#
_entry.id   AF-A0AAW3W5R6-F1
#
_cell.length_a   1.000
_cell.length_b   1.000
_cell.length_c   1.000
_cell.angle_alpha   90.00
_cell.angle_beta   90.00
_cell.angle_gamma   90.00
#
_symmetry.space_group_name_H-M   'P 1'
#
loop_
_entity.id
_entity.type
_entity.pdbx_description
1 polymer ?
#
loop_
_entity_poly.entity_id
_entity_poly.type
_entity_poly.pdbx_seq_one_letter_code
_entity_poly.pdbx_strand_id
1 'polypeptide(L)'
;MSYEDNVRRIVDTLCMPTVDSMSQYLAGLLNQQDAPALTSAKRKLQGILNILDISVLESNDRACRKDAYINGHHPLLTYSEEALAKYACVIYRYVFPHFGAVELTEEQYVTKWTAPYTELKAQLASKADSFISQLTVIADNPVVVPNVIIEPKYDMYVQIKDFLAGNDDFFTDLNDFLFNTFSPLRKDSVTDERVIALVTEVNTLRAKYNKKLEAFAIKHSDFTEKTGEMHVPSKTKNKKGEIVYLKNKKGEIVYNAEKISYKVPDDKILYGREMRRCRKLVKDCKSFRSLRPTTVSMLTAHKDKISAVDWDVISQAMESKVLTPAVRKVIAANLKAIKNAIKQASAPVIAEPVDLIANNEAFISGFMLQLGIAYAIPVAKNPEEPTTQELLDDAYTTIDALYTANTQGTTFDAVQSQQKANEEWYSNFNNISQSLAVCLQITLNKLSPSAVLSEKVLNHGAIQGLLAFAKQVRNPDVNAYDYSGLSNELRHQIQSHTDYYTEVALLPKIELMSNGQLIDAKDTMTAPVLILPSLFDLTPPIHKVMARIHASVVTTAVVELLSAKDIDIQSLVPVPDVTIKEIATMLTGQPSTPYLLDGKGKGDLIFNIDGTDKYVKPVPTIADGNYKDKTYHFRAYNWNVLTGHIHDLQQLLKRTPEYIEWQNPSKEKKEQEQEQEETQEQNGVKPLPKDFSYKLLPKDALSRKDACDEANALYDFLFAMAEGIYANNEEMQEYLEQLNQIHSFKDLYINGKRLAAWVFYTEKYRLISDPPVDATTGKVLDYEPDHLDGDPSNNSKPNLEIKLKQANLDARSTSHPVIYNGHRYPTTTKYCKAFGLSYDYVNRELKKLQLGDIFDSNGRLYSLNPDGRSYTAVDSQTKAPKITYNGVDYDTPKAFATSLKLNYSSLNNALNDARKAGELKFERKFKNKKYTFYLDEKGNIIKIV
;
A
#
# COMPACT_ATOMS: atom_id res chain seq x y z
N MET A 1 -21.47 -40.40 -55.17
CA MET A 1 -20.54 -40.84 -54.11
C MET A 1 -19.40 -39.82 -54.04
N SER A 2 -18.91 -39.42 -52.88
CA SER A 2 -19.37 -39.75 -51.51
C SER A 2 -19.26 -38.56 -50.54
N TYR A 3 -19.07 -37.34 -51.06
CA TYR A 3 -19.08 -36.07 -50.33
C TYR A 3 -20.36 -35.94 -49.50
N GLU A 4 -21.51 -35.75 -50.17
CA GLU A 4 -22.86 -35.89 -49.64
C GLU A 4 -23.02 -35.62 -48.13
N ASP A 5 -23.30 -36.72 -47.43
CA ASP A 5 -24.50 -36.77 -46.60
C ASP A 5 -24.35 -37.67 -45.35
N ASN A 6 -23.14 -38.17 -45.08
CA ASN A 6 -22.69 -38.56 -43.74
C ASN A 6 -21.32 -37.96 -43.40
N VAL A 7 -20.97 -36.86 -44.10
CA VAL A 7 -20.31 -35.70 -43.49
C VAL A 7 -21.36 -34.74 -42.88
N ARG A 8 -22.67 -34.93 -43.18
CA ARG A 8 -23.73 -34.74 -42.16
C ARG A 8 -23.42 -35.63 -40.95
N ARG A 9 -23.96 -35.27 -39.79
CA ARG A 9 -23.79 -35.95 -38.50
C ARG A 9 -22.37 -35.80 -37.95
N ILE A 10 -22.28 -35.14 -36.80
CA ILE A 10 -21.20 -35.28 -35.82
C ILE A 10 -19.83 -34.70 -36.26
N VAL A 11 -19.68 -34.32 -37.53
CA VAL A 11 -19.18 -32.96 -37.86
C VAL A 11 -20.08 -31.90 -37.21
N ASP A 12 -21.35 -32.22 -37.02
CA ASP A 12 -22.29 -31.50 -36.15
C ASP A 12 -21.89 -31.61 -34.65
N THR A 13 -20.88 -30.83 -34.29
CA THR A 13 -20.96 -29.79 -33.23
C THR A 13 -20.24 -30.00 -31.89
N LEU A 14 -20.09 -31.21 -31.31
CA LEU A 14 -19.98 -31.29 -29.82
C LEU A 14 -18.81 -32.00 -29.08
N CYS A 15 -17.81 -32.67 -29.70
CA CYS A 15 -16.78 -33.42 -28.93
C CYS A 15 -15.30 -33.18 -29.34
N MET A 16 -14.51 -32.59 -28.43
CA MET A 16 -13.03 -32.52 -28.42
C MET A 16 -12.43 -33.69 -27.59
N PRO A 17 -11.09 -33.94 -27.44
CA PRO A 17 -9.91 -33.02 -27.43
C PRO A 17 -8.75 -33.53 -28.36
N THR A 18 -7.44 -33.19 -28.30
CA THR A 18 -6.51 -32.68 -27.26
C THR A 18 -5.33 -31.80 -27.78
N VAL A 19 -5.11 -30.68 -27.07
CA VAL A 19 -3.85 -30.09 -26.55
C VAL A 19 -2.54 -30.11 -27.36
N ASP A 20 -2.00 -31.24 -27.82
CA ASP A 20 -0.56 -31.35 -28.11
C ASP A 20 -0.06 -30.51 -29.29
N SER A 21 -0.92 -30.21 -30.26
CA SER A 21 -0.59 -29.32 -31.39
C SER A 21 -0.40 -27.86 -30.97
N MET A 22 -1.09 -27.38 -29.92
CA MET A 22 -0.87 -26.03 -29.38
C MET A 22 0.46 -25.90 -28.64
N SER A 23 0.92 -26.98 -27.98
CA SER A 23 2.15 -26.97 -27.18
C SER A 23 3.41 -26.70 -28.01
N GLN A 24 3.44 -27.14 -29.27
CA GLN A 24 4.62 -26.96 -30.14
C GLN A 24 4.76 -25.53 -30.69
N TYR A 25 3.66 -24.83 -30.97
CA TYR A 25 3.70 -23.43 -31.43
C TYR A 25 4.18 -22.48 -30.32
N LEU A 26 3.69 -22.68 -29.09
CA LEU A 26 4.08 -21.90 -27.91
C LEU A 26 5.57 -22.06 -27.52
N ALA A 27 6.22 -23.14 -27.97
CA ALA A 27 7.65 -23.36 -27.73
C ALA A 27 8.57 -22.43 -28.54
N GLY A 28 8.13 -21.94 -29.71
CA GLY A 28 8.91 -21.05 -30.58
C GLY A 28 9.03 -19.63 -30.03
N LEU A 29 7.90 -19.04 -29.61
CA LEU A 29 7.79 -17.65 -29.15
C LEU A 29 8.50 -17.34 -27.80
N LEU A 30 9.11 -18.33 -27.15
CA LEU A 30 9.71 -18.18 -25.81
C LEU A 30 11.24 -17.96 -25.81
N ASN A 31 11.90 -17.91 -26.97
CA ASN A 31 13.37 -17.95 -27.09
C ASN A 31 13.99 -16.75 -27.83
N GLN A 32 13.75 -15.53 -27.34
CA GLN A 32 14.71 -14.40 -27.36
C GLN A 32 14.36 -13.37 -26.25
N GLN A 33 15.34 -12.59 -25.79
CA GLN A 33 15.46 -12.09 -24.40
C GLN A 33 15.56 -10.54 -24.31
N ASP A 34 15.27 -9.84 -23.19
CA ASP A 34 14.69 -10.21 -21.88
C ASP A 34 14.07 -8.98 -21.14
N ALA A 35 12.75 -8.72 -21.25
CA ALA A 35 12.03 -7.90 -20.26
C ALA A 35 10.50 -8.10 -20.21
N PRO A 36 9.73 -8.00 -21.32
CA PRO A 36 8.26 -7.98 -21.23
C PRO A 36 7.70 -9.34 -20.79
N ALA A 37 8.27 -10.43 -21.29
CA ALA A 37 7.97 -11.80 -20.86
C ALA A 37 8.21 -12.00 -19.35
N LEU A 38 9.16 -11.28 -18.74
CA LEU A 38 9.45 -11.35 -17.31
C LEU A 38 8.33 -10.71 -16.47
N THR A 39 7.77 -9.59 -16.94
CA THR A 39 6.65 -8.88 -16.30
C THR A 39 5.32 -9.59 -16.56
N SER A 40 5.08 -10.06 -17.78
CA SER A 40 3.94 -10.91 -18.13
C SER A 40 3.92 -12.20 -17.31
N ALA A 41 5.05 -12.91 -17.19
CA ALA A 41 5.17 -14.08 -16.33
C ALA A 41 4.94 -13.75 -14.84
N LYS A 42 5.44 -12.61 -14.33
CA LYS A 42 5.14 -12.17 -12.96
C LYS A 42 3.66 -11.89 -12.73
N ARG A 43 2.96 -11.31 -13.72
CA ARG A 43 1.52 -11.02 -13.69
C ARG A 43 0.71 -12.33 -13.74
N LYS A 44 1.03 -13.24 -14.67
CA LYS A 44 0.43 -14.59 -14.77
C LYS A 44 0.65 -15.42 -13.50
N LEU A 45 1.88 -15.47 -12.97
CA LEU A 45 2.19 -16.13 -11.69
C LEU A 45 1.51 -15.46 -10.48
N GLN A 46 1.16 -14.18 -10.55
CA GLN A 46 0.34 -13.54 -9.51
C GLN A 46 -1.15 -13.92 -9.66
N GLY A 47 -1.69 -13.97 -10.87
CA GLY A 47 -3.04 -14.49 -11.12
C GLY A 47 -3.21 -15.92 -10.59
N ILE A 48 -2.22 -16.78 -10.84
CA ILE A 48 -2.16 -18.16 -10.32
C ILE A 48 -2.12 -18.19 -8.78
N LEU A 49 -1.42 -17.27 -8.11
CA LEU A 49 -1.45 -17.16 -6.64
C LEU A 49 -2.81 -16.72 -6.10
N ASN A 50 -3.52 -15.84 -6.83
CA ASN A 50 -4.85 -15.38 -6.46
C ASN A 50 -5.90 -16.49 -6.69
N ILE A 51 -5.81 -17.24 -7.79
CA ILE A 51 -6.65 -18.42 -8.09
C ILE A 51 -6.47 -19.50 -7.02
N LEU A 52 -5.25 -19.71 -6.54
CA LEU A 52 -4.94 -20.64 -5.46
C LEU A 52 -5.27 -20.07 -4.07
N ASP A 53 -6.07 -19.01 -3.93
CA ASP A 53 -6.51 -18.48 -2.63
C ASP A 53 -7.88 -19.03 -2.20
N ILE A 54 -8.05 -19.29 -0.90
CA ILE A 54 -9.25 -19.94 -0.37
C ILE A 54 -10.50 -19.04 -0.44
N SER A 55 -10.28 -17.73 -0.43
CA SER A 55 -11.33 -16.72 -0.64
C SER A 55 -12.06 -16.85 -1.99
N VAL A 56 -11.47 -17.54 -2.98
CA VAL A 56 -12.11 -17.88 -4.25
C VAL A 56 -13.12 -19.02 -4.06
N LEU A 57 -12.79 -20.07 -3.29
CA LEU A 57 -13.74 -21.14 -2.94
C LEU A 57 -14.90 -20.60 -2.10
N GLU A 58 -14.59 -19.78 -1.09
CA GLU A 58 -15.59 -19.12 -0.22
C GLU A 58 -16.52 -18.19 -1.01
N SER A 59 -16.04 -17.58 -2.09
CA SER A 59 -16.87 -16.73 -2.97
C SER A 59 -17.71 -17.56 -3.94
N ASN A 60 -17.18 -18.66 -4.48
CA ASN A 60 -17.96 -19.64 -5.25
C ASN A 60 -19.07 -20.26 -4.39
N ASP A 61 -18.77 -20.60 -3.14
CA ASP A 61 -19.73 -21.20 -2.20
C ASP A 61 -20.83 -20.21 -1.78
N ARG A 62 -20.47 -18.97 -1.46
CA ARG A 62 -21.45 -17.89 -1.20
C ARG A 62 -22.32 -17.55 -2.42
N ALA A 63 -21.88 -17.85 -3.64
CA ALA A 63 -22.72 -17.78 -4.83
C ALA A 63 -23.68 -18.98 -4.89
N CYS A 64 -23.17 -20.21 -4.88
CA CYS A 64 -23.98 -21.44 -4.92
C CYS A 64 -25.07 -21.48 -3.82
N ARG A 65 -24.77 -20.98 -2.60
CA ARG A 65 -25.75 -20.93 -1.51
C ARG A 65 -26.96 -20.03 -1.78
N LYS A 66 -26.81 -18.94 -2.54
CA LYS A 66 -27.93 -18.03 -2.86
C LYS A 66 -28.94 -18.66 -3.81
N ASP A 67 -28.46 -19.50 -4.72
CA ASP A 67 -29.27 -20.03 -5.82
C ASP A 67 -29.87 -21.41 -5.49
N ALA A 68 -29.15 -22.24 -4.72
CA ALA A 68 -29.50 -23.65 -4.49
C ALA A 68 -29.74 -24.04 -3.01
N TYR A 69 -29.45 -23.16 -2.05
CA TYR A 69 -29.53 -23.47 -0.61
C TYR A 69 -30.27 -22.36 0.17
N ILE A 70 -31.51 -22.10 -0.25
CA ILE A 70 -32.46 -21.21 0.44
C ILE A 70 -33.17 -21.95 1.60
N ASN A 71 -34.10 -21.28 2.30
CA ASN A 71 -35.08 -21.92 3.20
C ASN A 71 -34.51 -22.94 4.21
N GLY A 72 -33.33 -22.69 4.76
CA GLY A 72 -32.73 -23.56 5.79
C GLY A 72 -32.13 -24.87 5.26
N HIS A 73 -32.22 -25.15 3.95
CA HIS A 73 -31.41 -26.17 3.31
C HIS A 73 -29.94 -25.71 3.34
N HIS A 74 -29.00 -26.62 3.63
CA HIS A 74 -27.56 -26.30 3.69
C HIS A 74 -26.74 -27.33 2.90
N PRO A 75 -25.56 -26.96 2.37
CA PRO A 75 -24.65 -27.92 1.77
C PRO A 75 -24.25 -29.01 2.78
N LEU A 76 -24.21 -30.26 2.31
CA LEU A 76 -24.00 -31.43 3.17
C LEU A 76 -22.68 -31.39 3.96
N LEU A 77 -21.64 -30.74 3.43
CA LEU A 77 -20.37 -30.43 4.11
C LEU A 77 -20.13 -28.90 4.19
N THR A 78 -19.00 -28.49 4.79
CA THR A 78 -18.60 -27.09 5.04
C THR A 78 -18.67 -26.18 3.80
N TYR A 79 -18.40 -26.69 2.59
CA TYR A 79 -18.55 -25.98 1.31
C TYR A 79 -19.37 -26.83 0.33
N SER A 80 -20.27 -26.22 -0.43
CA SER A 80 -21.12 -26.86 -1.45
C SER A 80 -20.35 -27.68 -2.49
N GLU A 81 -20.95 -28.79 -2.94
CA GLU A 81 -20.32 -29.74 -3.88
C GLU A 81 -20.04 -29.07 -5.24
N GLU A 82 -20.94 -28.18 -5.65
CA GLU A 82 -20.87 -27.38 -6.86
C GLU A 82 -19.74 -26.34 -6.77
N ALA A 83 -19.53 -25.71 -5.61
CA ALA A 83 -18.43 -24.75 -5.42
C ALA A 83 -17.07 -25.45 -5.39
N LEU A 84 -16.99 -26.63 -4.76
CA LEU A 84 -15.81 -27.48 -4.76
C LEU A 84 -15.47 -27.96 -6.17
N ALA A 85 -16.45 -28.43 -6.94
CA ALA A 85 -16.27 -28.83 -8.33
C ALA A 85 -15.81 -27.64 -9.19
N LYS A 86 -16.49 -26.49 -9.12
CA LYS A 86 -16.10 -25.25 -9.83
C LYS A 86 -14.65 -24.84 -9.51
N TYR A 87 -14.26 -24.85 -8.23
CA TYR A 87 -12.92 -24.48 -7.79
C TYR A 87 -11.85 -25.52 -8.22
N ALA A 88 -12.18 -26.82 -8.18
CA ALA A 88 -11.32 -27.89 -8.70
C ALA A 88 -11.06 -27.74 -10.20
N CYS A 89 -12.09 -27.48 -11.00
CA CYS A 89 -11.99 -27.19 -12.44
C CYS A 89 -11.11 -25.96 -12.70
N VAL A 90 -11.28 -24.87 -11.94
CA VAL A 90 -10.46 -23.65 -12.08
C VAL A 90 -8.99 -23.93 -11.75
N ILE A 91 -8.68 -24.70 -10.70
CA ILE A 91 -7.30 -25.12 -10.41
C ILE A 91 -6.74 -26.00 -11.53
N TYR A 92 -7.50 -26.98 -12.00
CA TYR A 92 -7.07 -27.88 -13.06
C TYR A 92 -6.75 -27.12 -14.36
N ARG A 93 -7.65 -26.25 -14.82
CA ARG A 93 -7.53 -25.53 -16.09
C ARG A 93 -6.52 -24.38 -16.06
N TYR A 94 -6.38 -23.66 -14.95
CA TYR A 94 -5.60 -22.41 -14.89
C TYR A 94 -4.34 -22.47 -14.02
N VAL A 95 -4.10 -23.55 -13.28
CA VAL A 95 -2.87 -23.73 -12.49
C VAL A 95 -1.96 -24.79 -13.12
N PHE A 96 -2.46 -26.00 -13.36
CA PHE A 96 -1.61 -27.12 -13.75
C PHE A 96 -0.89 -27.00 -15.11
N PRO A 97 -1.47 -26.42 -16.19
CA PRO A 97 -0.76 -26.24 -17.47
C PRO A 97 0.55 -25.42 -17.39
N HIS A 98 0.79 -24.74 -16.26
CA HIS A 98 2.03 -24.00 -16.00
C HIS A 98 3.13 -24.82 -15.30
N PHE A 99 2.90 -26.11 -15.02
CA PHE A 99 3.84 -27.00 -14.31
C PHE A 99 4.17 -28.31 -15.04
N GLY A 100 3.51 -28.60 -16.17
CA GLY A 100 3.73 -29.81 -16.98
C GLY A 100 2.46 -30.66 -17.12
N ALA A 101 2.59 -31.82 -17.76
CA ALA A 101 1.49 -32.76 -17.94
C ALA A 101 0.99 -33.31 -16.59
N VAL A 102 -0.32 -33.55 -16.49
CA VAL A 102 -0.99 -34.08 -15.30
C VAL A 102 -1.41 -35.52 -15.57
N GLU A 103 -1.05 -36.46 -14.70
CA GLU A 103 -1.42 -37.88 -14.80
C GLU A 103 -2.91 -38.16 -14.52
N LEU A 104 -3.68 -37.12 -14.19
CA LEU A 104 -5.10 -37.17 -13.88
C LEU A 104 -5.86 -36.29 -14.87
N THR A 105 -7.01 -36.77 -15.33
CA THR A 105 -8.00 -35.96 -16.07
C THR A 105 -8.67 -34.92 -15.16
N GLU A 106 -9.35 -33.94 -15.76
CA GLU A 106 -10.14 -32.95 -15.00
C GLU A 106 -11.24 -33.64 -14.18
N GLU A 107 -11.93 -34.62 -14.76
CA GLU A 107 -12.96 -35.40 -14.08
C GLU A 107 -12.40 -36.14 -12.86
N GLN A 108 -11.33 -36.93 -13.04
CA GLN A 108 -10.66 -37.61 -11.91
C GLN A 108 -10.13 -36.63 -10.86
N TYR A 109 -9.77 -35.41 -11.24
CA TYR A 109 -9.41 -34.35 -10.30
C TYR A 109 -10.65 -33.83 -9.55
N VAL A 110 -11.74 -33.51 -10.24
CA VAL A 110 -13.01 -33.07 -9.61
C VAL A 110 -13.57 -34.14 -8.68
N THR A 111 -13.65 -35.41 -9.11
CA THR A 111 -14.07 -36.55 -8.27
C THR A 111 -13.20 -36.68 -7.02
N LYS A 112 -11.90 -36.35 -7.11
CA LYS A 112 -10.98 -36.34 -5.96
C LYS A 112 -11.21 -35.15 -5.02
N TRP A 113 -11.77 -34.03 -5.51
CA TRP A 113 -12.23 -32.92 -4.66
C TRP A 113 -13.61 -33.21 -4.03
N THR A 114 -14.53 -33.85 -4.74
CA THR A 114 -15.89 -34.15 -4.25
C THR A 114 -16.02 -35.49 -3.52
N ALA A 115 -15.00 -36.36 -3.53
CA ALA A 115 -15.03 -37.66 -2.84
C ALA A 115 -15.59 -37.64 -1.39
N PRO A 116 -15.32 -36.64 -0.52
CA PRO A 116 -15.93 -36.58 0.81
C PRO A 116 -17.47 -36.47 0.79
N TYR A 117 -18.05 -35.82 -0.23
CA TYR A 117 -19.50 -35.80 -0.45
C TYR A 117 -20.02 -37.18 -0.86
N THR A 118 -19.37 -37.83 -1.84
CA THR A 118 -19.77 -39.16 -2.32
C THR A 118 -19.69 -40.21 -1.20
N GLU A 119 -18.61 -40.19 -0.41
CA GLU A 119 -18.45 -41.06 0.76
C GLU A 119 -19.51 -40.82 1.83
N LEU A 120 -19.85 -39.56 2.14
CA LEU A 120 -20.89 -39.25 3.14
C LEU A 120 -22.28 -39.66 2.65
N LYS A 121 -22.64 -39.33 1.40
CA LYS A 121 -23.91 -39.76 0.77
C LYS A 121 -24.07 -41.28 0.83
N ALA A 122 -23.02 -42.05 0.51
CA ALA A 122 -23.04 -43.51 0.63
C ALA A 122 -23.20 -44.01 2.08
N GLN A 123 -22.60 -43.34 3.06
CA GLN A 123 -22.76 -43.71 4.48
C GLN A 123 -24.16 -43.40 5.02
N LEU A 124 -24.74 -42.26 4.64
CA LEU A 124 -26.12 -41.90 5.00
C LEU A 124 -27.11 -42.88 4.41
N ALA A 125 -26.97 -43.22 3.12
CA ALA A 125 -27.78 -44.26 2.47
C ALA A 125 -27.66 -45.62 3.20
N SER A 126 -26.45 -46.04 3.60
CA SER A 126 -26.24 -47.28 4.37
C SER A 126 -26.84 -47.29 5.79
N LYS A 127 -27.36 -46.15 6.28
CA LYS A 127 -28.02 -46.01 7.58
C LYS A 127 -29.48 -45.57 7.49
N ALA A 128 -30.01 -45.31 6.29
CA ALA A 128 -31.34 -44.73 6.09
C ALA A 128 -32.43 -45.49 6.85
N ASP A 129 -32.51 -46.82 6.66
CA ASP A 129 -33.49 -47.69 7.32
C ASP A 129 -33.40 -47.63 8.86
N SER A 130 -32.19 -47.46 9.41
CA SER A 130 -31.97 -47.35 10.85
C SER A 130 -32.41 -45.99 11.38
N PHE A 131 -32.13 -44.90 10.67
CA PHE A 131 -32.61 -43.57 11.04
C PHE A 131 -34.13 -43.45 10.92
N ILE A 132 -34.73 -44.01 9.86
CA ILE A 132 -36.19 -44.12 9.70
C ILE A 132 -36.79 -44.90 10.87
N SER A 133 -36.24 -46.07 11.20
CA SER A 133 -36.70 -46.89 12.35
C SER A 133 -36.62 -46.14 13.68
N GLN A 134 -35.53 -45.38 13.91
CA GLN A 134 -35.38 -44.55 15.12
C GLN A 134 -36.43 -43.43 15.15
N LEU A 135 -36.65 -42.72 14.04
CA LEU A 135 -37.66 -41.66 13.93
C LEU A 135 -39.08 -42.21 14.16
N THR A 136 -39.42 -43.38 13.61
CA THR A 136 -40.71 -44.05 13.88
C THR A 136 -40.89 -44.34 15.37
N VAL A 137 -39.90 -44.95 16.03
CA VAL A 137 -39.95 -45.27 17.46
C VAL A 137 -40.08 -44.01 18.33
N ILE A 138 -39.40 -42.91 17.98
CA ILE A 138 -39.51 -41.62 18.64
C ILE A 138 -40.93 -41.06 18.50
N ALA A 139 -41.46 -41.05 17.29
CA ALA A 139 -42.76 -40.46 16.97
C ALA A 139 -43.95 -41.25 17.54
N ASP A 140 -43.86 -42.59 17.60
CA ASP A 140 -44.90 -43.43 18.19
C ASP A 140 -44.87 -43.48 19.72
N ASN A 141 -43.75 -43.09 20.34
CA ASN A 141 -43.57 -43.08 21.80
C ASN A 141 -43.12 -41.68 22.25
N PRO A 142 -43.99 -40.65 22.18
CA PRO A 142 -43.62 -39.28 22.52
C PRO A 142 -43.34 -39.11 24.01
N VAL A 143 -42.23 -38.46 24.35
CA VAL A 143 -41.93 -38.04 25.73
C VAL A 143 -42.60 -36.69 25.98
N VAL A 144 -43.76 -36.72 26.64
CA VAL A 144 -44.56 -35.52 26.94
C VAL A 144 -44.08 -34.88 28.24
N VAL A 145 -43.54 -33.67 28.14
CA VAL A 145 -43.26 -32.81 29.30
C VAL A 145 -44.60 -32.20 29.77
N PRO A 146 -45.01 -32.34 31.05
CA PRO A 146 -46.27 -31.78 31.52
C PRO A 146 -46.26 -30.24 31.49
N ASN A 147 -47.43 -29.66 31.22
CA ASN A 147 -47.73 -28.22 31.22
C ASN A 147 -47.22 -27.36 30.06
N VAL A 148 -46.95 -27.93 28.87
CA VAL A 148 -46.77 -27.15 27.63
C VAL A 148 -47.93 -27.43 26.66
N ILE A 149 -48.69 -26.40 26.30
CA ILE A 149 -49.69 -26.46 25.23
C ILE A 149 -49.02 -26.04 23.92
N ILE A 150 -48.82 -27.01 23.01
CA ILE A 150 -48.30 -26.78 21.66
C ILE A 150 -49.46 -27.05 20.68
N GLU A 151 -49.64 -26.20 19.67
CA GLU A 151 -50.57 -26.51 18.59
C GLU A 151 -50.10 -27.77 17.83
N PRO A 152 -50.95 -28.76 17.52
CA PRO A 152 -50.51 -30.05 16.96
C PRO A 152 -49.60 -29.95 15.73
N LYS A 153 -49.83 -28.98 14.85
CA LYS A 153 -49.01 -28.72 13.65
C LYS A 153 -47.56 -28.26 13.94
N TYR A 154 -47.26 -27.88 15.18
CA TYR A 154 -45.94 -27.47 15.65
C TYR A 154 -45.31 -28.46 16.63
N ASP A 155 -46.02 -29.53 17.01
CA ASP A 155 -45.47 -30.62 17.82
C ASP A 155 -44.42 -31.43 17.02
N MET A 156 -43.27 -31.68 17.64
CA MET A 156 -42.13 -32.34 17.00
C MET A 156 -42.47 -33.75 16.51
N TYR A 157 -43.23 -34.52 17.30
CA TYR A 157 -43.56 -35.90 17.00
C TYR A 157 -44.59 -35.98 15.86
N VAL A 158 -45.52 -35.01 15.78
CA VAL A 158 -46.46 -34.87 14.65
C VAL A 158 -45.69 -34.56 13.36
N GLN A 159 -44.80 -33.57 13.33
CA GLN A 159 -43.98 -33.26 12.14
C GLN A 159 -43.10 -34.45 11.69
N ILE A 160 -42.59 -35.28 12.63
CA ILE A 160 -41.88 -36.52 12.27
C ILE A 160 -42.83 -37.53 11.60
N LYS A 161 -44.10 -37.64 12.04
CA LYS A 161 -45.09 -38.53 11.40
C LYS A 161 -45.50 -38.04 10.02
N ASP A 162 -45.72 -36.74 9.86
CA ASP A 162 -46.10 -36.17 8.57
C ASP A 162 -44.98 -36.35 7.53
N PHE A 163 -43.72 -36.13 7.91
CA PHE A 163 -42.57 -36.46 7.08
C PHE A 163 -42.49 -37.96 6.74
N LEU A 164 -42.57 -38.85 7.74
CA LEU A 164 -42.49 -40.31 7.53
C LEU A 164 -43.67 -40.87 6.70
N ALA A 165 -44.81 -40.18 6.69
CA ALA A 165 -45.97 -40.53 5.88
C ALA A 165 -45.90 -39.98 4.43
N GLY A 166 -44.96 -39.07 4.14
CA GLY A 166 -44.92 -38.34 2.86
C GLY A 166 -45.95 -37.22 2.73
N ASN A 167 -46.43 -36.68 3.86
CA ASN A 167 -47.37 -35.55 3.94
C ASN A 167 -46.66 -34.19 4.10
N ASP A 168 -45.33 -34.16 4.21
CA ASP A 168 -44.54 -32.95 4.36
C ASP A 168 -43.97 -32.49 3.00
N ASP A 169 -44.49 -31.37 2.49
CA ASP A 169 -44.06 -30.77 1.21
C ASP A 169 -42.74 -29.98 1.31
N PHE A 170 -42.14 -29.85 2.51
CA PHE A 170 -40.99 -28.97 2.77
C PHE A 170 -39.66 -29.73 2.86
N PHE A 171 -39.63 -30.93 3.44
CA PHE A 171 -38.41 -31.75 3.52
C PHE A 171 -38.42 -32.83 2.44
N THR A 172 -37.61 -32.62 1.39
CA THR A 172 -37.68 -33.39 0.14
C THR A 172 -37.08 -34.80 0.19
N ASP A 173 -36.13 -35.05 1.11
CA ASP A 173 -35.61 -36.39 1.40
C ASP A 173 -35.15 -36.54 2.86
N LEU A 174 -34.70 -37.74 3.23
CA LEU A 174 -34.21 -38.04 4.60
C LEU A 174 -32.97 -37.23 4.99
N ASN A 175 -32.08 -36.87 4.05
CA ASN A 175 -30.93 -36.02 4.33
C ASN A 175 -31.39 -34.59 4.60
N ASP A 176 -32.35 -34.09 3.82
CA ASP A 176 -32.98 -32.77 4.01
C ASP A 176 -33.61 -32.68 5.40
N PHE A 177 -34.48 -33.64 5.76
CA PHE A 177 -35.08 -33.73 7.10
C PHE A 177 -34.05 -33.86 8.23
N LEU A 178 -32.92 -34.55 7.99
CA LEU A 178 -31.85 -34.72 8.99
C LEU A 178 -30.89 -33.53 9.10
N PHE A 179 -30.77 -32.66 8.09
CA PHE A 179 -29.75 -31.59 8.06
C PHE A 179 -30.26 -30.14 7.91
N ASN A 180 -31.50 -29.93 7.44
CA ASN A 180 -32.10 -28.60 7.30
C ASN A 180 -32.28 -27.93 8.67
N THR A 181 -31.93 -26.64 8.79
CA THR A 181 -32.00 -25.92 10.09
C THR A 181 -33.42 -25.68 10.61
N PHE A 182 -34.45 -25.79 9.77
CA PHE A 182 -35.85 -25.72 10.20
C PHE A 182 -36.46 -27.09 10.56
N SER A 183 -35.70 -28.19 10.39
CA SER A 183 -36.10 -29.53 10.81
C SER A 183 -36.63 -29.54 12.26
N PRO A 184 -37.73 -30.26 12.55
CA PRO A 184 -38.25 -30.40 13.91
C PRO A 184 -37.20 -31.01 14.86
N LEU A 185 -36.23 -31.77 14.33
CA LEU A 185 -35.13 -32.38 15.08
C LEU A 185 -34.07 -31.38 15.57
N ARG A 186 -34.04 -30.15 15.02
CA ARG A 186 -32.93 -29.19 15.20
C ARG A 186 -33.34 -27.88 15.90
N LYS A 187 -34.55 -27.83 16.48
CA LYS A 187 -35.07 -26.65 17.19
C LYS A 187 -34.49 -26.57 18.60
N ASP A 188 -34.20 -25.34 19.09
CA ASP A 188 -33.68 -25.07 20.45
C ASP A 188 -34.51 -25.73 21.58
N SER A 189 -35.78 -26.03 21.32
CA SER A 189 -36.75 -26.61 22.25
C SER A 189 -36.75 -28.14 22.34
N VAL A 190 -35.84 -28.84 21.64
CA VAL A 190 -35.77 -30.30 21.65
C VAL A 190 -35.12 -30.80 22.95
N THR A 191 -35.91 -31.49 23.78
CA THR A 191 -35.46 -32.09 25.05
C THR A 191 -35.51 -33.63 25.06
N ASP A 192 -35.83 -34.26 23.93
CA ASP A 192 -35.84 -35.72 23.80
C ASP A 192 -34.42 -36.24 23.53
N GLU A 193 -33.81 -36.87 24.53
CA GLU A 193 -32.47 -37.48 24.46
C GLU A 193 -32.29 -38.43 23.27
N ARG A 194 -33.37 -39.05 22.77
CA ARG A 194 -33.32 -39.94 21.58
C ARG A 194 -33.09 -39.13 20.29
N VAL A 195 -33.74 -37.97 20.18
CA VAL A 195 -33.55 -37.02 19.07
C VAL A 195 -32.16 -36.38 19.17
N ILE A 196 -31.75 -35.99 20.38
CA ILE A 196 -30.41 -35.42 20.64
C ILE A 196 -29.32 -36.44 20.26
N ALA A 197 -29.49 -37.73 20.62
CA ALA A 197 -28.58 -38.81 20.25
C ALA A 197 -28.52 -39.04 18.72
N LEU A 198 -29.68 -39.13 18.05
CA LEU A 198 -29.77 -39.27 16.59
C LEU A 198 -29.08 -38.11 15.86
N VAL A 199 -29.39 -36.87 16.25
CA VAL A 199 -28.78 -35.66 15.70
C VAL A 199 -27.27 -35.61 16.00
N THR A 200 -26.84 -36.08 17.17
CA THR A 200 -25.42 -36.19 17.53
C THR A 200 -24.68 -37.24 16.68
N GLU A 201 -25.28 -38.40 16.40
CA GLU A 201 -24.71 -39.41 15.51
C GLU A 201 -24.54 -38.86 14.08
N VAL A 202 -25.60 -38.22 13.56
CA VAL A 202 -25.66 -37.60 12.22
C VAL A 202 -24.67 -36.44 12.10
N ASN A 203 -24.58 -35.57 13.10
CA ASN A 203 -23.59 -34.49 13.16
C ASN A 203 -22.16 -35.02 13.28
N THR A 204 -21.92 -36.09 14.05
CA THR A 204 -20.60 -36.75 14.17
C THR A 204 -20.18 -37.36 12.84
N LEU A 205 -21.12 -37.97 12.11
CA LEU A 205 -20.88 -38.48 10.76
C LEU A 205 -20.51 -37.34 9.81
N ARG A 206 -21.27 -36.23 9.79
CA ARG A 206 -20.96 -35.03 8.99
C ARG A 206 -19.57 -34.47 9.33
N ALA A 207 -19.27 -34.30 10.62
CA ALA A 207 -18.00 -33.76 11.12
C ALA A 207 -16.78 -34.61 10.70
N LYS A 208 -16.93 -35.93 10.58
CA LYS A 208 -15.88 -36.84 10.07
C LYS A 208 -15.49 -36.52 8.62
N TYR A 209 -16.44 -36.12 7.77
CA TYR A 209 -16.19 -35.78 6.36
C TYR A 209 -15.85 -34.30 6.15
N ASN A 210 -16.40 -33.40 6.98
CA ASN A 210 -15.92 -32.02 7.10
C ASN A 210 -14.41 -31.98 7.41
N LYS A 211 -13.93 -32.79 8.38
CA LYS A 211 -12.50 -32.89 8.69
C LYS A 211 -11.64 -33.43 7.54
N LYS A 212 -12.19 -34.26 6.63
CA LYS A 212 -11.50 -34.65 5.38
C LYS A 212 -11.38 -33.47 4.40
N LEU A 213 -12.41 -32.62 4.34
CA LEU A 213 -12.51 -31.46 3.46
C LEU A 213 -11.68 -30.25 3.97
N GLU A 214 -11.64 -30.03 5.27
CA GLU A 214 -10.86 -28.98 5.95
C GLU A 214 -9.35 -29.23 5.83
N ALA A 215 -8.92 -30.49 5.94
CA ALA A 215 -7.54 -30.93 5.73
C ALA A 215 -7.00 -30.74 4.29
N PHE A 216 -7.84 -30.21 3.41
CA PHE A 216 -7.60 -29.94 2.00
C PHE A 216 -7.74 -28.45 1.67
N ALA A 217 -8.76 -27.78 2.21
CA ALA A 217 -9.01 -26.35 2.07
C ALA A 217 -8.02 -25.44 2.83
N ILE A 218 -7.70 -25.77 4.09
CA ILE A 218 -7.23 -24.76 5.05
C ILE A 218 -5.73 -24.39 4.94
N LYS A 219 -5.47 -23.09 5.08
CA LYS A 219 -4.15 -22.47 5.29
C LYS A 219 -3.93 -22.21 6.78
N HIS A 220 -3.25 -23.12 7.48
CA HIS A 220 -2.77 -22.82 8.83
C HIS A 220 -1.62 -21.80 8.84
N SER A 221 -1.75 -20.82 9.72
CA SER A 221 -0.69 -20.08 10.42
C SER A 221 -0.97 -20.31 11.93
N ASP A 222 -0.01 -20.44 12.85
CA ASP A 222 1.27 -19.73 13.06
C ASP A 222 2.38 -20.58 13.76
N PHE A 223 3.37 -19.93 14.40
CA PHE A 223 4.36 -20.39 15.43
C PHE A 223 5.86 -20.65 15.08
N THR A 224 6.78 -20.60 16.07
CA THR A 224 8.21 -20.15 15.95
C THR A 224 9.36 -21.13 16.31
N GLU A 225 10.26 -21.39 15.35
CA GLU A 225 11.22 -22.52 15.18
C GLU A 225 12.37 -22.81 16.20
N LYS A 226 12.50 -22.15 17.37
CA LYS A 226 13.86 -21.96 17.97
C LYS A 226 14.26 -22.57 19.33
N THR A 227 13.36 -23.10 20.16
CA THR A 227 13.72 -23.58 21.52
C THR A 227 13.11 -24.91 21.98
N GLY A 228 12.00 -25.37 21.39
CA GLY A 228 11.36 -26.64 21.78
C GLY A 228 10.62 -26.65 23.12
N GLU A 229 10.57 -25.53 23.84
CA GLU A 229 9.85 -25.36 25.12
C GLU A 229 8.74 -24.31 25.03
N MET A 230 7.74 -24.42 25.90
CA MET A 230 6.61 -23.48 26.01
C MET A 230 7.02 -22.11 26.57
N HIS A 231 6.13 -21.12 26.42
CA HIS A 231 6.34 -19.69 26.70
C HIS A 231 7.04 -19.40 28.05
N VAL A 232 8.30 -18.95 27.98
CA VAL A 232 9.00 -18.34 29.12
C VAL A 232 8.82 -16.81 29.07
N PRO A 233 8.27 -16.16 30.12
CA PRO A 233 8.09 -14.71 30.10
C PRO A 233 9.41 -13.95 30.22
N SER A 234 9.47 -12.72 29.70
CA SER A 234 10.73 -11.98 29.55
C SER A 234 11.29 -11.56 30.90
N LYS A 235 12.54 -11.97 31.17
CA LYS A 235 13.21 -11.81 32.47
C LYS A 235 14.31 -10.75 32.40
N THR A 236 14.40 -9.92 33.44
CA THR A 236 15.53 -9.02 33.70
C THR A 236 16.04 -9.24 35.12
N LYS A 237 17.23 -8.71 35.45
CA LYS A 237 17.74 -8.71 36.84
C LYS A 237 17.58 -7.33 37.47
N ASN A 238 17.06 -7.30 38.69
CA ASN A 238 17.00 -6.05 39.47
C ASN A 238 18.37 -5.67 40.05
N LYS A 239 18.45 -4.54 40.75
CA LYS A 239 19.70 -4.05 41.36
C LYS A 239 20.28 -4.95 42.48
N LYS A 240 19.55 -5.97 42.94
CA LYS A 240 20.02 -7.01 43.87
C LYS A 240 20.46 -8.31 43.16
N GLY A 241 20.32 -8.39 41.83
CA GLY A 241 20.65 -9.56 41.02
C GLY A 241 19.54 -10.61 40.91
N GLU A 242 18.38 -10.35 41.52
CA GLU A 242 17.20 -11.22 41.53
C GLU A 242 16.49 -11.16 40.16
N ILE A 243 15.96 -12.29 39.70
CA ILE A 243 15.26 -12.40 38.41
C ILE A 243 13.83 -11.89 38.57
N VAL A 244 13.45 -10.88 37.79
CA VAL A 244 12.12 -10.28 37.79
C VAL A 244 11.56 -10.26 36.36
N TYR A 245 10.25 -10.47 36.25
CA TYR A 245 9.55 -10.39 34.96
C TYR A 245 9.39 -8.95 34.51
N LEU A 246 9.73 -8.66 33.26
CA LEU A 246 9.46 -7.39 32.62
C LEU A 246 7.95 -7.19 32.51
N LYS A 247 7.46 -6.04 32.96
CA LYS A 247 6.05 -5.65 32.88
C LYS A 247 5.88 -4.41 32.00
N ASN A 248 4.77 -4.34 31.27
CA ASN A 248 4.43 -3.16 30.46
C ASN A 248 3.83 -2.05 31.35
N LYS A 249 3.41 -0.93 30.72
CA LYS A 249 2.83 0.22 31.45
C LYS A 249 1.49 -0.07 32.15
N LYS A 250 0.80 -1.17 31.83
CA LYS A 250 -0.41 -1.65 32.52
C LYS A 250 -0.10 -2.65 33.65
N GLY A 251 1.16 -3.07 33.80
CA GLY A 251 1.57 -4.07 34.79
C GLY A 251 1.48 -5.53 34.31
N GLU A 252 1.13 -5.76 33.05
CA GLU A 252 1.07 -7.08 32.41
C GLU A 252 2.48 -7.57 32.03
N ILE A 253 2.73 -8.88 32.08
CA ILE A 253 4.08 -9.43 31.80
C ILE A 253 4.37 -9.43 30.29
N VAL A 254 5.55 -8.94 29.91
CA VAL A 254 6.00 -8.83 28.52
C VAL A 254 6.62 -10.14 28.03
N TYR A 255 6.28 -10.57 26.82
CA TYR A 255 6.86 -11.72 26.12
C TYR A 255 7.65 -11.24 24.89
N ASN A 256 8.78 -11.89 24.57
CA ASN A 256 9.66 -11.49 23.47
C ASN A 256 9.09 -11.89 22.11
N ALA A 257 9.10 -10.97 21.14
CA ALA A 257 8.62 -11.22 19.78
C ALA A 257 9.77 -11.50 18.78
N GLU A 258 9.92 -12.76 18.34
CA GLU A 258 10.73 -13.16 17.16
C GLU A 258 9.92 -14.07 16.21
N LYS A 259 10.44 -14.29 14.99
CA LYS A 259 9.68 -14.68 13.77
C LYS A 259 9.33 -16.16 13.64
N ILE A 260 8.13 -16.39 13.09
CA ILE A 260 7.39 -17.65 12.92
C ILE A 260 7.86 -18.56 11.76
N SER A 261 7.97 -19.88 12.02
CA SER A 261 8.12 -21.03 11.11
C SER A 261 8.08 -22.37 11.89
N TYR A 262 7.36 -23.41 11.41
CA TYR A 262 7.38 -24.78 12.01
C TYR A 262 6.93 -25.96 11.10
N LYS A 263 7.33 -27.18 11.50
CA LYS A 263 6.83 -28.54 11.14
C LYS A 263 6.95 -29.42 12.41
N VAL A 264 6.43 -30.66 12.53
CA VAL A 264 5.17 -31.37 12.17
C VAL A 264 5.50 -32.88 12.21
N PRO A 265 4.83 -33.71 13.03
CA PRO A 265 4.83 -35.17 12.91
C PRO A 265 3.77 -35.66 11.91
N ASP A 266 3.96 -36.86 11.40
CA ASP A 266 3.03 -37.58 10.50
C ASP A 266 1.93 -38.28 11.36
N ASP A 267 0.75 -38.67 10.86
CA ASP A 267 0.48 -39.47 9.66
C ASP A 267 -0.79 -39.05 8.87
N LYS A 268 -0.94 -39.60 7.65
CA LYS A 268 -2.16 -39.54 6.79
C LYS A 268 -2.62 -38.15 6.27
N ILE A 269 -1.70 -37.26 5.91
CA ILE A 269 -2.02 -36.00 5.17
C ILE A 269 -1.75 -36.15 3.67
N LEU A 270 -2.75 -36.57 2.88
CA LEU A 270 -2.55 -36.83 1.45
C LEU A 270 -2.85 -35.63 0.52
N TYR A 271 -3.77 -34.72 0.88
CA TYR A 271 -4.34 -33.75 -0.09
C TYR A 271 -4.03 -32.28 0.17
N GLY A 272 -3.98 -31.81 1.42
CA GLY A 272 -3.43 -30.49 1.78
C GLY A 272 -1.93 -30.30 1.49
N ARG A 273 -1.28 -31.28 0.83
CA ARG A 273 0.11 -31.22 0.34
C ARG A 273 0.22 -30.44 -0.96
N GLU A 274 -0.74 -30.60 -1.88
CA GLU A 274 -0.58 -30.14 -3.27
C GLU A 274 -0.77 -28.64 -3.44
N MET A 275 -1.73 -28.00 -2.75
CA MET A 275 -1.80 -26.53 -2.72
C MET A 275 -0.52 -25.91 -2.14
N ARG A 276 0.10 -26.53 -1.12
CA ARG A 276 1.38 -26.07 -0.56
C ARG A 276 2.55 -26.30 -1.53
N ARG A 277 2.59 -27.42 -2.24
CA ARG A 277 3.56 -27.72 -3.32
C ARG A 277 3.46 -26.69 -4.44
N CYS A 278 2.26 -26.45 -4.98
CA CYS A 278 2.01 -25.51 -6.07
C CYS A 278 2.34 -24.06 -5.65
N ARG A 279 1.78 -23.58 -4.52
CA ARG A 279 2.10 -22.24 -3.98
C ARG A 279 3.60 -22.04 -3.70
N LYS A 280 4.36 -23.10 -3.36
CA LYS A 280 5.82 -23.03 -3.20
C LYS A 280 6.54 -22.94 -4.56
N LEU A 281 6.22 -23.83 -5.51
CA LEU A 281 6.81 -23.83 -6.85
C LEU A 281 6.57 -22.48 -7.56
N VAL A 282 5.35 -21.95 -7.50
CA VAL A 282 5.03 -20.59 -8.01
C VAL A 282 5.94 -19.52 -7.41
N LYS A 283 6.21 -19.58 -6.09
CA LYS A 283 7.10 -18.62 -5.40
C LYS A 283 8.57 -18.77 -5.78
N ASP A 284 9.07 -19.98 -5.99
CA ASP A 284 10.46 -20.21 -6.41
C ASP A 284 10.67 -19.90 -7.92
N CYS A 285 9.67 -20.12 -8.77
CA CYS A 285 9.64 -19.63 -10.17
C CYS A 285 9.56 -18.09 -10.23
N LYS A 286 8.68 -17.46 -9.43
CA LYS A 286 8.60 -16.00 -9.31
C LYS A 286 9.90 -15.40 -8.75
N SER A 287 10.61 -16.15 -7.91
CA SER A 287 11.95 -15.79 -7.42
C SER A 287 13.01 -15.87 -8.51
N PHE A 288 13.02 -16.91 -9.35
CA PHE A 288 13.91 -16.99 -10.52
C PHE A 288 13.68 -15.80 -11.45
N ARG A 289 12.42 -15.57 -11.83
CA ARG A 289 12.00 -14.43 -12.68
C ARG A 289 12.22 -13.05 -12.01
N SER A 290 12.67 -12.97 -10.76
CA SER A 290 13.05 -11.71 -10.09
C SER A 290 14.54 -11.39 -10.13
N LEU A 291 15.39 -12.30 -10.62
CA LEU A 291 16.78 -11.99 -10.97
C LEU A 291 16.82 -10.91 -12.05
N ARG A 292 17.77 -9.98 -11.95
CA ARG A 292 18.03 -8.97 -12.98
C ARG A 292 18.88 -9.60 -14.10
N PRO A 293 18.67 -9.25 -15.38
CA PRO A 293 19.56 -9.70 -16.46
C PRO A 293 21.03 -9.41 -16.17
N THR A 294 21.35 -8.20 -15.67
CA THR A 294 22.70 -7.81 -15.23
C THR A 294 23.29 -8.70 -14.12
N THR A 295 22.47 -9.35 -13.30
CA THR A 295 22.95 -10.36 -12.33
C THR A 295 23.36 -11.65 -13.03
N VAL A 296 22.60 -12.09 -14.03
CA VAL A 296 22.90 -13.28 -14.83
C VAL A 296 24.15 -13.04 -15.68
N SER A 297 24.22 -11.91 -16.40
CA SER A 297 25.40 -11.51 -17.16
C SER A 297 26.66 -11.44 -16.28
N MET A 298 26.56 -10.91 -15.06
CA MET A 298 27.70 -10.80 -14.13
C MET A 298 28.15 -12.15 -13.54
N LEU A 299 27.26 -13.14 -13.44
CA LEU A 299 27.65 -14.52 -13.11
C LEU A 299 28.33 -15.20 -14.30
N THR A 300 27.73 -15.11 -15.48
CA THR A 300 28.22 -15.80 -16.69
C THR A 300 29.57 -15.23 -17.17
N ALA A 301 29.72 -13.91 -17.21
CA ALA A 301 30.96 -13.24 -17.61
C ALA A 301 32.12 -13.39 -16.59
N HIS A 302 31.84 -13.95 -15.41
CA HIS A 302 32.82 -14.24 -14.37
C HIS A 302 32.74 -15.69 -13.86
N LYS A 303 32.31 -16.62 -14.72
CA LYS A 303 32.26 -18.06 -14.43
C LYS A 303 33.62 -18.62 -14.01
N ASP A 304 34.71 -18.05 -14.52
CA ASP A 304 36.10 -18.35 -14.15
C ASP A 304 36.42 -18.10 -12.66
N LYS A 305 35.56 -17.34 -11.95
CA LYS A 305 35.74 -16.92 -10.55
C LYS A 305 34.72 -17.58 -9.61
N ILE A 306 33.96 -18.56 -10.11
CA ILE A 306 32.95 -19.32 -9.39
C ILE A 306 33.45 -20.77 -9.26
N SER A 307 33.24 -21.42 -8.12
CA SER A 307 33.64 -22.82 -7.95
C SER A 307 32.83 -23.74 -8.87
N ALA A 308 33.42 -24.85 -9.36
CA ALA A 308 32.70 -25.76 -10.25
C ALA A 308 31.40 -26.31 -9.64
N VAL A 309 31.41 -26.57 -8.33
CA VAL A 309 30.25 -27.05 -7.55
C VAL A 309 29.18 -25.96 -7.42
N ASP A 310 29.57 -24.71 -7.12
CA ASP A 310 28.61 -23.59 -7.09
C ASP A 310 28.03 -23.31 -8.48
N TRP A 311 28.85 -23.41 -9.53
CA TRP A 311 28.41 -23.18 -10.90
C TRP A 311 27.37 -24.22 -11.33
N ASP A 312 27.60 -25.51 -11.08
CA ASP A 312 26.68 -26.59 -11.43
C ASP A 312 25.28 -26.38 -10.81
N VAL A 313 25.25 -26.04 -9.50
CA VAL A 313 24.04 -25.66 -8.76
C VAL A 313 23.37 -24.39 -9.31
N ILE A 314 24.14 -23.47 -9.91
CA ILE A 314 23.62 -22.26 -10.58
C ILE A 314 23.06 -22.59 -11.97
N SER A 315 23.74 -23.39 -12.80
CA SER A 315 23.26 -23.76 -14.14
C SER A 315 21.99 -24.60 -14.07
N GLN A 316 21.93 -25.60 -13.19
CA GLN A 316 20.73 -26.41 -13.00
C GLN A 316 19.51 -25.56 -12.59
N ALA A 317 19.70 -24.48 -11.82
CA ALA A 317 18.66 -23.54 -11.45
C ALA A 317 18.27 -22.57 -12.59
N MET A 318 19.20 -22.27 -13.51
CA MET A 318 18.92 -21.51 -14.73
C MET A 318 18.14 -22.33 -15.77
N GLU A 319 18.50 -23.60 -15.94
CA GLU A 319 17.83 -24.55 -16.84
C GLU A 319 16.41 -24.87 -16.38
N SER A 320 16.25 -25.24 -15.11
CA SER A 320 14.94 -25.53 -14.50
C SER A 320 14.08 -24.28 -14.28
N LYS A 321 14.66 -23.07 -14.35
CA LYS A 321 13.99 -21.77 -14.13
C LYS A 321 13.33 -21.65 -12.75
N VAL A 322 13.85 -22.40 -11.76
CA VAL A 322 13.37 -22.49 -10.37
C VAL A 322 14.50 -22.05 -9.43
N LEU A 323 14.25 -21.05 -8.59
CA LEU A 323 15.30 -20.48 -7.72
C LEU A 323 14.98 -20.68 -6.23
N THR A 324 15.46 -21.78 -5.65
CA THR A 324 15.25 -22.09 -4.22
C THR A 324 16.02 -21.11 -3.30
N PRO A 325 15.73 -21.08 -1.98
CA PRO A 325 16.49 -20.28 -1.02
C PRO A 325 17.98 -20.67 -0.92
N ALA A 326 18.32 -21.95 -1.14
CA ALA A 326 19.70 -22.44 -1.10
C ALA A 326 20.53 -21.86 -2.25
N VAL A 327 20.03 -21.96 -3.50
CA VAL A 327 20.71 -21.41 -4.69
C VAL A 327 20.89 -19.89 -4.58
N ARG A 328 19.90 -19.17 -4.02
CA ARG A 328 20.02 -17.73 -3.73
C ARG A 328 21.22 -17.39 -2.84
N LYS A 329 21.54 -18.23 -1.86
CA LYS A 329 22.70 -18.05 -0.96
C LYS A 329 24.03 -18.25 -1.71
N VAL A 330 24.10 -19.25 -2.58
CA VAL A 330 25.26 -19.54 -3.44
C VAL A 330 25.54 -18.38 -4.41
N ILE A 331 24.50 -17.90 -5.11
CA ILE A 331 24.58 -16.75 -6.01
C ILE A 331 25.05 -15.48 -5.27
N ALA A 332 24.45 -15.18 -4.11
CA ALA A 332 24.77 -13.97 -3.35
C ALA A 332 26.22 -13.96 -2.81
N ALA A 333 26.76 -15.12 -2.43
CA ALA A 333 28.15 -15.26 -2.00
C ALA A 333 29.13 -14.98 -3.16
N ASN A 334 28.94 -15.64 -4.30
CA ASN A 334 29.81 -15.50 -5.47
C ASN A 334 29.78 -14.07 -6.05
N LEU A 335 28.61 -13.45 -6.19
CA LEU A 335 28.49 -12.04 -6.63
C LEU A 335 29.24 -11.05 -5.72
N LYS A 336 29.32 -11.33 -4.41
CA LYS A 336 30.06 -10.49 -3.45
C LYS A 336 31.57 -10.61 -3.64
N ALA A 337 32.07 -11.82 -3.92
CA ALA A 337 33.48 -12.05 -4.24
C ALA A 337 33.88 -11.32 -5.54
N ILE A 338 33.09 -11.51 -6.60
CA ILE A 338 33.28 -10.86 -7.92
C ILE A 338 33.33 -9.33 -7.77
N LYS A 339 32.35 -8.72 -7.08
CA LYS A 339 32.29 -7.26 -6.91
C LYS A 339 33.44 -6.69 -6.07
N ASN A 340 33.94 -7.44 -5.09
CA ASN A 340 35.11 -7.04 -4.31
C ASN A 340 36.39 -7.04 -5.16
N ALA A 341 36.57 -8.03 -6.04
CA ALA A 341 37.69 -8.08 -6.96
C ALA A 341 37.67 -6.92 -7.98
N ILE A 342 36.50 -6.61 -8.56
CA ILE A 342 36.34 -5.47 -9.48
C ILE A 342 36.66 -4.15 -8.77
N LYS A 343 36.20 -3.97 -7.52
CA LYS A 343 36.43 -2.74 -6.75
C LYS A 343 37.90 -2.53 -6.32
N GLN A 344 38.76 -3.54 -6.47
CA GLN A 344 40.21 -3.40 -6.29
C GLN A 344 40.93 -2.97 -7.58
N ALA A 345 40.27 -3.00 -8.74
CA ALA A 345 40.84 -2.64 -10.04
C ALA A 345 40.53 -1.21 -10.50
N SER A 346 39.62 -0.48 -9.85
CA SER A 346 39.19 0.86 -10.26
C SER A 346 39.23 1.90 -9.12
N ALA A 347 40.26 2.74 -9.13
CA ALA A 347 40.37 3.95 -8.32
C ALA A 347 40.39 5.17 -9.26
N PRO A 348 39.38 6.06 -9.25
CA PRO A 348 39.27 7.15 -10.21
C PRO A 348 40.00 8.43 -9.79
N VAL A 349 40.51 9.16 -10.78
CA VAL A 349 40.92 10.57 -10.69
C VAL A 349 39.69 11.47 -10.90
N ILE A 350 39.71 12.69 -10.38
CA ILE A 350 38.62 13.68 -10.51
C ILE A 350 38.73 14.43 -11.85
N ALA A 351 37.59 14.75 -12.47
CA ALA A 351 37.48 15.61 -13.65
C ALA A 351 36.32 16.60 -13.50
N GLU A 352 36.39 17.70 -14.27
CA GLU A 352 35.52 18.89 -14.17
C GLU A 352 34.29 18.85 -15.11
N PRO A 353 33.30 19.76 -14.95
CA PRO A 353 32.00 19.65 -15.63
C PRO A 353 32.05 19.97 -17.14
N VAL A 354 31.17 19.33 -17.90
CA VAL A 354 31.02 19.45 -19.36
C VAL A 354 29.69 20.12 -19.71
N ASP A 355 29.67 20.91 -20.80
CA ASP A 355 28.51 21.66 -21.27
C ASP A 355 27.29 20.76 -21.56
N LEU A 356 26.16 21.06 -20.92
CA LEU A 356 24.95 20.23 -20.97
C LEU A 356 24.17 20.37 -22.28
N ILE A 357 24.15 21.55 -22.89
CA ILE A 357 23.32 21.81 -24.08
C ILE A 357 23.90 21.09 -25.30
N ALA A 358 25.22 21.16 -25.49
CA ALA A 358 25.91 20.44 -26.56
C ALA A 358 25.68 18.91 -26.50
N ASN A 359 25.60 18.33 -25.30
CA ASN A 359 25.28 16.92 -25.10
C ASN A 359 23.82 16.58 -25.44
N ASN A 360 22.87 17.47 -25.11
CA ASN A 360 21.45 17.28 -25.45
C ASN A 360 21.22 17.30 -26.97
N GLU A 361 21.79 18.26 -27.70
CA GLU A 361 21.61 18.35 -29.17
C GLU A 361 22.27 17.19 -29.93
N ALA A 362 23.42 16.71 -29.44
CA ALA A 362 24.06 15.49 -29.95
C ALA A 362 23.18 14.23 -29.72
N PHE A 363 22.54 14.12 -28.55
CA PHE A 363 21.59 13.05 -28.26
C PHE A 363 20.35 13.13 -29.14
N ILE A 364 19.71 14.30 -29.30
CA ILE A 364 18.53 14.49 -30.16
C ILE A 364 18.84 14.04 -31.58
N SER A 365 20.00 14.43 -32.12
CA SER A 365 20.43 14.06 -33.47
C SER A 365 20.53 12.54 -33.67
N GLY A 366 21.12 11.82 -32.71
CA GLY A 366 21.22 10.35 -32.76
C GLY A 366 19.88 9.64 -32.52
N PHE A 367 19.08 10.14 -31.59
CA PHE A 367 17.77 9.59 -31.23
C PHE A 367 16.77 9.71 -32.39
N MET A 368 16.71 10.86 -33.05
CA MET A 368 15.82 11.11 -34.19
C MET A 368 16.14 10.22 -35.40
N LEU A 369 17.42 9.91 -35.64
CA LEU A 369 17.82 8.99 -36.70
C LEU A 369 17.30 7.56 -36.46
N GLN A 370 17.50 7.02 -35.26
CA GLN A 370 17.05 5.66 -34.92
C GLN A 370 15.53 5.55 -34.84
N LEU A 371 14.86 6.57 -34.30
CA LEU A 371 13.39 6.63 -34.25
C LEU A 371 12.79 6.73 -35.65
N GLY A 372 13.38 7.54 -36.55
CA GLY A 372 12.92 7.64 -37.93
C GLY A 372 13.03 6.33 -38.72
N ILE A 373 14.11 5.57 -38.50
CA ILE A 373 14.27 4.22 -39.06
C ILE A 373 13.14 3.30 -38.58
N ALA A 374 12.84 3.28 -37.28
CA ALA A 374 11.76 2.45 -36.72
C ALA A 374 10.34 2.92 -37.09
N TYR A 375 10.16 4.22 -37.36
CA TYR A 375 8.86 4.79 -37.77
C TYR A 375 8.53 4.55 -39.24
N ALA A 376 9.55 4.41 -40.08
CA ALA A 376 9.43 4.13 -41.52
C ALA A 376 9.18 2.65 -41.85
N ILE A 377 9.30 1.73 -40.88
CA ILE A 377 8.89 0.34 -41.05
C ILE A 377 7.35 0.29 -41.06
N PRO A 378 6.70 -0.18 -42.15
CA PRO A 378 5.26 -0.35 -42.16
C PRO A 378 4.84 -1.38 -41.10
N VAL A 379 3.72 -1.13 -40.42
CA VAL A 379 3.09 -2.13 -39.54
C VAL A 379 2.54 -3.24 -40.44
N ALA A 380 3.37 -4.26 -40.68
CA ALA A 380 3.03 -5.40 -41.50
C ALA A 380 1.96 -6.24 -40.79
N LYS A 381 0.68 -5.97 -41.08
CA LYS A 381 -0.46 -6.76 -40.61
C LYS A 381 -0.36 -8.19 -41.18
N ASN A 382 0.30 -9.06 -40.42
CA ASN A 382 -0.03 -10.48 -40.44
C ASN A 382 -1.52 -10.63 -40.05
N PRO A 383 -2.26 -11.58 -40.63
CA PRO A 383 -3.67 -11.81 -40.32
C PRO A 383 -3.85 -12.59 -39.00
N GLU A 384 -3.25 -12.10 -37.92
CA GLU A 384 -3.64 -12.47 -36.55
C GLU A 384 -4.79 -11.56 -36.08
N GLU A 385 -5.54 -11.96 -35.06
CA GLU A 385 -6.65 -11.16 -34.53
C GLU A 385 -6.12 -9.82 -33.97
N PRO A 386 -6.77 -8.68 -34.27
CA PRO A 386 -6.34 -7.38 -33.76
C PRO A 386 -6.32 -7.38 -32.23
N THR A 387 -5.29 -6.79 -31.64
CA THR A 387 -5.13 -6.80 -30.18
C THR A 387 -6.26 -6.02 -29.51
N THR A 388 -6.48 -6.28 -28.22
CA THR A 388 -7.51 -5.55 -27.45
C THR A 388 -7.29 -4.03 -27.43
N GLN A 389 -6.06 -3.55 -27.64
CA GLN A 389 -5.81 -2.11 -27.80
C GLN A 389 -6.21 -1.62 -29.19
N GLU A 390 -5.81 -2.31 -30.26
CA GLU A 390 -6.22 -1.96 -31.64
C GLU A 390 -7.75 -2.02 -31.80
N LEU A 391 -8.41 -3.01 -31.22
CA LEU A 391 -9.89 -3.10 -31.20
C LEU A 391 -10.56 -1.97 -30.41
N LEU A 392 -9.92 -1.43 -29.37
CA LEU A 392 -10.42 -0.27 -28.65
C LEU A 392 -10.15 1.02 -29.45
N ASP A 393 -8.96 1.17 -30.02
CA ASP A 393 -8.57 2.35 -30.79
C ASP A 393 -9.38 2.44 -32.10
N ASP A 394 -9.64 1.33 -32.79
CA ASP A 394 -10.58 1.24 -33.94
C ASP A 394 -12.02 1.59 -33.53
N ALA A 395 -12.47 1.12 -32.34
CA ALA A 395 -13.81 1.41 -31.82
C ALA A 395 -13.97 2.89 -31.44
N TYR A 396 -12.99 3.50 -30.77
CA TYR A 396 -13.00 4.94 -30.47
C TYR A 396 -12.92 5.78 -31.75
N THR A 397 -12.04 5.43 -32.69
CA THR A 397 -11.96 6.07 -34.02
C THR A 397 -13.32 6.04 -34.74
N THR A 398 -14.06 4.94 -34.63
CA THR A 398 -15.40 4.78 -35.21
C THR A 398 -16.47 5.60 -34.47
N ILE A 399 -16.43 5.63 -33.13
CA ILE A 399 -17.36 6.39 -32.29
C ILE A 399 -17.21 7.90 -32.53
N ASP A 400 -15.98 8.41 -32.56
CA ASP A 400 -15.70 9.83 -32.75
C ASP A 400 -15.95 10.28 -34.20
N ALA A 401 -15.78 9.38 -35.18
CA ALA A 401 -16.21 9.60 -36.57
C ALA A 401 -17.74 9.73 -36.69
N LEU A 402 -18.51 8.88 -35.99
CA LEU A 402 -19.98 8.98 -35.92
C LEU A 402 -20.44 10.24 -35.20
N TYR A 403 -19.77 10.61 -34.09
CA TYR A 403 -20.06 11.83 -33.35
C TYR A 403 -19.80 13.08 -34.19
N THR A 404 -18.63 13.16 -34.83
CA THR A 404 -18.21 14.26 -35.71
C THR A 404 -19.10 14.38 -36.95
N ALA A 405 -19.49 13.26 -37.57
CA ALA A 405 -20.47 13.26 -38.66
C ALA A 405 -21.80 13.91 -38.23
N ASN A 406 -22.30 13.53 -37.05
CA ASN A 406 -23.55 14.04 -36.48
C ASN A 406 -23.47 15.52 -36.03
N THR A 407 -22.34 16.00 -35.51
CA THR A 407 -22.19 17.40 -35.07
C THR A 407 -21.87 18.36 -36.22
N GLN A 408 -21.12 17.93 -37.23
CA GLN A 408 -20.77 18.75 -38.40
C GLN A 408 -21.80 18.65 -39.55
N GLY A 409 -22.79 17.76 -39.45
CA GLY A 409 -23.85 17.59 -40.45
C GLY A 409 -23.37 16.93 -41.75
N THR A 410 -22.39 16.03 -41.64
CA THR A 410 -21.72 15.36 -42.77
C THR A 410 -21.89 13.83 -42.69
N THR A 411 -21.51 13.11 -43.74
CA THR A 411 -21.59 11.64 -43.79
C THR A 411 -20.40 10.99 -43.09
N PHE A 412 -20.64 9.89 -42.36
CA PHE A 412 -19.61 9.06 -41.75
C PHE A 412 -18.46 8.72 -42.72
N ASP A 413 -18.79 8.27 -43.94
CA ASP A 413 -17.83 7.93 -45.00
C ASP A 413 -16.86 9.08 -45.35
N ALA A 414 -17.31 10.33 -45.23
CA ALA A 414 -16.49 11.52 -45.48
C ALA A 414 -15.53 11.80 -44.32
N VAL A 415 -15.98 11.62 -43.07
CA VAL A 415 -15.12 11.72 -41.88
C VAL A 415 -14.07 10.60 -41.89
N GLN A 416 -14.48 9.36 -42.18
CA GLN A 416 -13.57 8.21 -42.28
C GLN A 416 -12.54 8.38 -43.40
N SER A 417 -12.94 8.96 -44.55
CA SER A 417 -12.01 9.32 -45.63
C SER A 417 -11.00 10.39 -45.20
N GLN A 418 -11.42 11.39 -44.42
CA GLN A 418 -10.56 12.45 -43.91
C GLN A 418 -9.59 11.94 -42.84
N GLN A 419 -10.07 11.13 -41.88
CA GLN A 419 -9.22 10.48 -40.86
C GLN A 419 -8.13 9.64 -41.53
N LYS A 420 -8.49 8.83 -42.53
CA LYS A 420 -7.51 7.99 -43.26
C LYS A 420 -6.46 8.82 -44.00
N ALA A 421 -6.86 9.90 -44.67
CA ALA A 421 -5.92 10.81 -45.33
C ALA A 421 -4.96 11.48 -44.32
N ASN A 422 -5.45 11.80 -43.12
CA ASN A 422 -4.64 12.33 -42.02
C ASN A 422 -3.69 11.25 -41.45
N GLU A 423 -4.16 10.02 -41.22
CA GLU A 423 -3.35 8.88 -40.76
C GLU A 423 -2.20 8.54 -41.74
N GLU A 424 -2.50 8.51 -43.04
CA GLU A 424 -1.50 8.33 -44.11
C GLU A 424 -0.47 9.47 -44.11
N TRP A 425 -0.88 10.71 -43.81
CA TRP A 425 0.02 11.87 -43.69
C TRP A 425 0.91 11.80 -42.45
N TYR A 426 0.36 11.49 -41.27
CA TYR A 426 1.12 11.37 -40.03
C TYR A 426 2.06 10.15 -40.02
N SER A 427 1.71 9.08 -40.74
CA SER A 427 2.54 7.88 -40.87
C SER A 427 3.89 8.09 -41.56
N ASN A 428 4.11 9.22 -42.23
CA ASN A 428 5.40 9.59 -42.82
C ASN A 428 6.24 10.41 -41.82
N PHE A 429 7.31 9.81 -41.28
CA PHE A 429 8.16 10.45 -40.27
C PHE A 429 8.70 11.84 -40.68
N ASN A 430 8.95 12.06 -41.97
CA ASN A 430 9.46 13.35 -42.46
C ASN A 430 8.48 14.50 -42.21
N ASN A 431 7.18 14.23 -42.17
CA ASN A 431 6.14 15.23 -41.92
C ASN A 431 6.10 15.70 -40.45
N ILE A 432 6.56 14.86 -39.51
CA ILE A 432 6.53 15.14 -38.05
C ILE A 432 7.91 15.43 -37.45
N SER A 433 9.00 15.03 -38.12
CA SER A 433 10.36 15.00 -37.57
C SER A 433 10.86 16.35 -37.03
N GLN A 434 10.69 17.44 -37.78
CA GLN A 434 11.12 18.78 -37.36
C GLN A 434 10.38 19.25 -36.10
N SER A 435 9.06 19.07 -36.05
CA SER A 435 8.24 19.43 -34.89
C SER A 435 8.57 18.59 -33.65
N LEU A 436 8.83 17.29 -33.84
CA LEU A 436 9.26 16.39 -32.77
C LEU A 436 10.62 16.80 -32.20
N ALA A 437 11.58 17.17 -33.05
CA ALA A 437 12.89 17.63 -32.61
C ALA A 437 12.79 18.93 -31.77
N VAL A 438 11.91 19.87 -32.12
CA VAL A 438 11.62 21.06 -31.29
C VAL A 438 11.01 20.66 -29.94
N CYS A 439 10.06 19.71 -29.92
CA CYS A 439 9.47 19.19 -28.67
C CYS A 439 10.51 18.51 -27.77
N LEU A 440 11.50 17.83 -28.35
CA LEU A 440 12.64 17.24 -27.64
C LEU A 440 13.61 18.31 -27.12
N GLN A 441 13.95 19.34 -27.91
CA GLN A 441 14.77 20.47 -27.45
C GLN A 441 14.15 21.16 -26.23
N ILE A 442 12.85 21.45 -26.28
CA ILE A 442 12.10 22.05 -25.16
C ILE A 442 12.18 21.14 -23.92
N THR A 443 11.92 19.85 -24.08
CA THR A 443 11.85 18.90 -22.95
C THR A 443 13.21 18.64 -22.31
N LEU A 444 14.24 18.35 -23.11
CA LEU A 444 15.56 17.92 -22.63
C LEU A 444 16.37 19.07 -22.04
N ASN A 445 16.21 20.28 -22.59
CA ASN A 445 16.76 21.51 -22.03
C ASN A 445 15.88 22.11 -20.90
N LYS A 446 14.72 21.48 -20.62
CA LYS A 446 13.75 21.82 -19.55
C LYS A 446 13.13 23.22 -19.67
N LEU A 447 12.90 23.67 -20.90
CA LEU A 447 12.22 24.93 -21.20
C LEU A 447 10.70 24.79 -21.01
N SER A 448 10.00 25.91 -20.75
CA SER A 448 8.54 25.90 -20.78
C SER A 448 8.05 25.92 -22.23
N PRO A 449 7.14 25.02 -22.66
CA PRO A 449 6.55 25.10 -23.99
C PRO A 449 5.89 26.46 -24.27
N SER A 450 5.25 27.07 -23.26
CA SER A 450 4.61 28.41 -23.34
C SER A 450 5.58 29.60 -23.36
N ALA A 451 6.88 29.38 -23.15
CA ALA A 451 7.90 30.42 -23.34
C ALA A 451 8.57 30.36 -24.73
N VAL A 452 8.33 29.27 -25.50
CA VAL A 452 9.03 28.97 -26.77
C VAL A 452 8.06 28.91 -27.95
N LEU A 453 6.86 28.37 -27.74
CA LEU A 453 5.84 28.17 -28.77
C LEU A 453 4.65 29.10 -28.53
N SER A 454 4.09 29.65 -29.60
CA SER A 454 2.86 30.47 -29.49
C SER A 454 1.66 29.62 -29.06
N GLU A 455 0.68 30.26 -28.41
CA GLU A 455 -0.56 29.61 -27.96
C GLU A 455 -1.27 28.84 -29.07
N LYS A 456 -1.32 29.39 -30.30
CA LYS A 456 -1.89 28.72 -31.48
C LYS A 456 -1.16 27.41 -31.84
N VAL A 457 0.14 27.31 -31.58
CA VAL A 457 0.93 26.10 -31.80
C VAL A 457 0.74 25.10 -30.66
N LEU A 458 0.62 25.58 -29.42
CA LEU A 458 0.40 24.73 -28.24
C LEU A 458 -1.00 24.14 -28.17
N ASN A 459 -2.00 24.84 -28.70
CA ASN A 459 -3.38 24.35 -28.82
C ASN A 459 -3.58 23.42 -30.05
N HIS A 460 -2.52 23.15 -30.83
CA HIS A 460 -2.59 22.21 -31.95
C HIS A 460 -2.41 20.77 -31.44
N GLY A 461 -3.46 19.95 -31.51
CA GLY A 461 -3.50 18.61 -30.92
C GLY A 461 -2.27 17.73 -31.18
N ALA A 462 -1.83 17.63 -32.44
CA ALA A 462 -0.62 16.86 -32.77
C ALA A 462 0.66 17.37 -32.09
N ILE A 463 0.80 18.68 -31.83
CA ILE A 463 1.93 19.24 -31.07
C ILE A 463 1.84 18.83 -29.59
N GLN A 464 0.63 18.73 -29.02
CA GLN A 464 0.44 18.23 -27.66
C GLN A 464 0.86 16.76 -27.56
N GLY A 465 0.49 15.92 -28.53
CA GLY A 465 0.95 14.54 -28.64
C GLY A 465 2.48 14.41 -28.77
N LEU A 466 3.12 15.23 -29.61
CA LEU A 466 4.58 15.28 -29.72
C LEU A 466 5.27 15.73 -28.42
N LEU A 467 4.70 16.69 -27.69
CA LEU A 467 5.18 17.11 -26.37
C LEU A 467 4.93 16.04 -25.29
N ALA A 468 3.82 15.31 -25.35
CA ALA A 468 3.52 14.20 -24.44
C ALA A 468 4.50 13.04 -24.63
N PHE A 469 4.80 12.66 -25.88
CA PHE A 469 5.85 11.71 -26.22
C PHE A 469 7.24 12.19 -25.77
N ALA A 470 7.62 13.43 -26.07
CA ALA A 470 8.94 13.96 -25.71
C ALA A 470 9.22 13.88 -24.19
N LYS A 471 8.21 14.13 -23.33
CA LYS A 471 8.29 14.00 -21.86
C LYS A 471 8.61 12.59 -21.35
N GLN A 472 8.50 11.56 -22.20
CA GLN A 472 8.86 10.18 -21.84
C GLN A 472 10.36 9.88 -22.03
N VAL A 473 11.07 10.70 -22.81
CA VAL A 473 12.50 10.52 -23.13
C VAL A 473 13.36 10.98 -21.93
N ARG A 474 14.14 10.06 -21.33
CA ARG A 474 14.81 10.26 -20.02
C ARG A 474 16.28 9.83 -19.92
N ASN A 475 16.86 9.21 -20.95
CA ASN A 475 18.20 8.65 -20.94
C ASN A 475 19.02 9.23 -22.10
N PRO A 476 20.22 9.83 -21.89
CA PRO A 476 21.05 10.35 -22.97
C PRO A 476 21.82 9.28 -23.77
N ASP A 477 21.71 7.98 -23.43
CA ASP A 477 22.23 6.90 -24.27
C ASP A 477 21.22 6.51 -25.37
N VAL A 478 21.53 6.88 -26.61
CA VAL A 478 20.79 6.53 -27.83
C VAL A 478 20.58 5.01 -27.96
N ASN A 479 21.52 4.19 -27.48
CA ASN A 479 21.47 2.73 -27.67
C ASN A 479 20.57 2.01 -26.65
N ALA A 480 20.04 2.73 -25.67
CA ALA A 480 19.31 2.15 -24.54
C ALA A 480 17.77 2.11 -24.72
N TYR A 481 17.28 2.44 -25.92
CA TYR A 481 15.85 2.57 -26.23
C TYR A 481 15.33 1.46 -27.15
N ASP A 482 14.09 1.04 -26.88
CA ASP A 482 13.28 0.28 -27.84
C ASP A 482 12.60 1.26 -28.81
N TYR A 483 13.23 1.46 -29.96
CA TYR A 483 12.71 2.35 -31.00
C TYR A 483 11.43 1.83 -31.67
N SER A 484 11.14 0.52 -31.62
CA SER A 484 9.89 -0.04 -32.12
C SER A 484 8.74 0.28 -31.16
N GLY A 485 8.96 0.12 -29.86
CA GLY A 485 8.01 0.54 -28.81
C GLY A 485 7.76 2.04 -28.84
N LEU A 486 8.82 2.85 -29.00
CA LEU A 486 8.70 4.31 -29.14
C LEU A 486 8.00 4.75 -30.44
N SER A 487 8.17 4.03 -31.55
CA SER A 487 7.45 4.30 -32.80
C SER A 487 5.93 4.16 -32.61
N ASN A 488 5.50 3.08 -31.95
CA ASN A 488 4.09 2.83 -31.64
C ASN A 488 3.54 3.83 -30.61
N GLU A 489 4.30 4.14 -29.56
CA GLU A 489 3.93 5.18 -28.58
C GLU A 489 3.78 6.56 -29.23
N LEU A 490 4.69 6.93 -30.15
CA LEU A 490 4.60 8.18 -30.92
C LEU A 490 3.33 8.23 -31.80
N ARG A 491 2.95 7.11 -32.44
CA ARG A 491 1.69 6.99 -33.19
C ARG A 491 0.48 7.17 -32.28
N HIS A 492 0.44 6.44 -31.15
CA HIS A 492 -0.66 6.51 -30.18
C HIS A 492 -0.79 7.91 -29.53
N GLN A 493 0.32 8.57 -29.18
CA GLN A 493 0.30 9.93 -28.62
C GLN A 493 -0.19 10.98 -29.64
N ILE A 494 0.10 10.82 -30.94
CA ILE A 494 -0.48 11.67 -31.99
C ILE A 494 -1.98 11.38 -32.15
N GLN A 495 -2.37 10.11 -32.29
CA GLN A 495 -3.78 9.70 -32.49
C GLN A 495 -4.69 10.17 -31.35
N SER A 496 -4.29 9.92 -30.10
CA SER A 496 -5.06 10.29 -28.89
C SER A 496 -5.18 11.80 -28.65
N HIS A 497 -4.24 12.60 -29.15
CA HIS A 497 -4.28 14.07 -29.04
C HIS A 497 -4.73 14.76 -30.34
N THR A 498 -5.20 14.02 -31.34
CA THR A 498 -5.77 14.56 -32.59
C THR A 498 -7.22 14.11 -32.80
N ASP A 499 -7.88 13.71 -31.70
CA ASP A 499 -9.24 13.16 -31.67
C ASP A 499 -9.44 12.08 -32.75
N TYR A 500 -8.54 11.10 -32.72
CA TYR A 500 -8.43 10.00 -33.70
C TYR A 500 -8.40 10.50 -35.15
N TYR A 501 -7.50 11.46 -35.39
CA TYR A 501 -7.22 12.11 -36.68
C TYR A 501 -8.39 12.90 -37.32
N THR A 502 -9.43 13.27 -36.57
CA THR A 502 -10.64 13.91 -37.13
C THR A 502 -10.43 15.35 -37.63
N GLU A 503 -9.88 16.26 -36.82
CA GLU A 503 -9.88 17.70 -37.15
C GLU A 503 -8.59 18.25 -37.81
N VAL A 504 -7.51 17.47 -37.87
CA VAL A 504 -6.16 18.06 -37.86
C VAL A 504 -5.47 18.15 -39.23
N ALA A 505 -5.49 19.36 -39.82
CA ALA A 505 -4.69 19.73 -40.99
C ALA A 505 -3.17 19.87 -40.69
N LEU A 506 -2.39 20.19 -41.73
CA LEU A 506 -0.91 20.30 -41.73
C LEU A 506 -0.32 20.93 -40.46
N LEU A 507 0.65 20.23 -39.84
CA LEU A 507 1.42 20.72 -38.69
C LEU A 507 1.96 22.16 -38.89
N PRO A 508 1.90 23.02 -37.87
CA PRO A 508 2.49 24.36 -37.94
C PRO A 508 4.01 24.26 -38.11
N LYS A 509 4.56 25.03 -39.06
CA LYS A 509 6.02 25.14 -39.23
C LYS A 509 6.64 25.79 -38.00
N ILE A 510 7.51 25.04 -37.32
CA ILE A 510 8.29 25.50 -36.17
C ILE A 510 9.77 25.17 -36.39
N GLU A 511 10.65 26.13 -36.13
CA GLU A 511 12.09 26.01 -36.38
C GLU A 511 12.84 25.57 -35.11
N LEU A 512 13.99 24.93 -35.29
CA LEU A 512 14.86 24.51 -34.18
C LEU A 512 15.51 25.74 -33.54
N MET A 513 15.57 25.74 -32.21
CA MET A 513 16.28 26.78 -31.46
C MET A 513 17.79 26.60 -31.62
N SER A 514 18.49 27.72 -31.81
CA SER A 514 19.96 27.75 -31.71
C SER A 514 20.41 27.68 -30.25
N ASN A 515 21.65 27.23 -30.01
CA ASN A 515 22.22 27.13 -28.67
C ASN A 515 22.18 28.45 -27.88
N GLY A 516 22.26 29.61 -28.55
CA GLY A 516 22.09 30.92 -27.91
C GLY A 516 20.67 31.11 -27.37
N GLN A 517 19.65 30.86 -28.19
CA GLN A 517 18.25 30.94 -27.79
C GLN A 517 17.90 29.93 -26.68
N LEU A 518 18.52 28.74 -26.68
CA LEU A 518 18.37 27.74 -25.62
C LEU A 518 18.97 28.20 -24.27
N ILE A 519 20.00 29.07 -24.29
CA ILE A 519 20.58 29.69 -23.10
C ILE A 519 19.68 30.85 -22.64
N ASP A 520 19.36 31.78 -23.53
CA ASP A 520 18.53 32.95 -23.21
C ASP A 520 17.17 32.55 -22.63
N ALA A 521 16.47 31.60 -23.26
CA ALA A 521 15.15 31.13 -22.81
C ALA A 521 15.17 30.41 -21.44
N LYS A 522 16.32 29.87 -21.05
CA LYS A 522 16.53 29.19 -19.76
C LYS A 522 16.78 30.19 -18.63
N ASP A 523 17.50 31.28 -18.92
CA ASP A 523 17.78 32.33 -17.94
C ASP A 523 16.57 33.28 -17.75
N THR A 524 15.67 33.39 -18.74
CA THR A 524 14.43 34.19 -18.64
C THR A 524 13.23 33.49 -17.98
N MET A 525 13.42 32.37 -17.26
CA MET A 525 12.31 31.60 -16.66
C MET A 525 11.60 32.31 -15.49
N THR A 526 10.72 33.25 -15.83
CA THR A 526 9.55 33.59 -15.00
C THR A 526 8.56 32.42 -15.01
N ALA A 527 7.83 32.25 -13.90
CA ALA A 527 7.03 31.04 -13.69
C ALA A 527 5.92 30.87 -14.75
N PRO A 528 5.74 29.66 -15.33
CA PRO A 528 4.74 29.42 -16.36
C PRO A 528 3.32 29.47 -15.79
N VAL A 529 2.46 30.26 -16.44
CA VAL A 529 1.06 30.50 -16.09
C VAL A 529 0.16 29.62 -16.97
N LEU A 530 -1.01 29.20 -16.44
CA LEU A 530 -2.08 28.39 -17.09
C LEU A 530 -1.69 26.91 -17.37
N ILE A 531 -2.53 25.88 -17.18
CA ILE A 531 -3.91 25.76 -16.64
C ILE A 531 -3.92 24.66 -15.55
N LEU A 532 -4.98 24.67 -14.70
CA LEU A 532 -5.30 23.80 -13.54
C LEU A 532 -4.80 24.33 -12.18
N PRO A 533 -5.69 24.45 -11.17
CA PRO A 533 -5.25 24.67 -9.81
C PRO A 533 -4.41 23.47 -9.34
N SER A 534 -3.37 23.72 -8.54
CA SER A 534 -2.72 22.62 -7.81
C SER A 534 -3.77 21.90 -6.96
N LEU A 535 -3.75 20.57 -6.87
CA LEU A 535 -4.60 19.88 -5.90
C LEU A 535 -4.11 20.18 -4.47
N PHE A 536 -5.05 20.32 -3.53
CA PHE A 536 -4.71 20.39 -2.11
C PHE A 536 -4.12 19.03 -1.68
N ASP A 537 -2.97 19.03 -1.02
CA ASP A 537 -2.15 17.81 -0.89
C ASP A 537 -2.76 16.74 0.04
N LEU A 538 -3.74 17.12 0.86
CA LEU A 538 -4.52 16.22 1.71
C LEU A 538 -5.79 15.69 1.04
N THR A 539 -6.23 16.21 -0.11
CA THR A 539 -7.48 15.79 -0.77
C THR A 539 -7.46 14.32 -1.20
N PRO A 540 -6.45 13.80 -1.94
CA PRO A 540 -6.43 12.39 -2.31
C PRO A 540 -6.33 11.42 -1.11
N PRO A 541 -5.61 11.74 -0.01
CA PRO A 541 -5.73 11.00 1.25
C PRO A 541 -7.13 11.02 1.88
N ILE A 542 -7.77 12.19 2.01
CA ILE A 542 -9.07 12.35 2.67
C ILE A 542 -10.17 11.59 1.91
N HIS A 543 -10.24 11.78 0.59
CA HIS A 543 -11.19 11.07 -0.26
C HIS A 543 -11.02 9.54 -0.17
N LYS A 544 -9.77 9.04 -0.10
CA LYS A 544 -9.52 7.59 0.12
C LYS A 544 -9.98 7.08 1.48
N VAL A 545 -9.96 7.90 2.53
CA VAL A 545 -10.51 7.52 3.84
C VAL A 545 -12.04 7.48 3.79
N MET A 546 -12.68 8.51 3.22
CA MET A 546 -14.14 8.58 3.06
C MET A 546 -14.67 7.43 2.19
N ALA A 547 -14.03 7.16 1.05
CA ALA A 547 -14.38 6.05 0.16
C ALA A 547 -14.17 4.69 0.83
N ARG A 548 -13.08 4.50 1.60
CA ARG A 548 -12.79 3.21 2.28
C ARG A 548 -13.85 2.82 3.30
N ILE A 549 -14.43 3.77 4.03
CA ILE A 549 -15.51 3.48 4.99
C ILE A 549 -16.91 3.59 4.38
N HIS A 550 -17.03 4.05 3.13
CA HIS A 550 -18.28 4.49 2.51
C HIS A 550 -19.02 5.53 3.38
N ALA A 551 -18.31 6.64 3.69
CA ALA A 551 -18.82 7.71 4.53
C ALA A 551 -20.12 8.32 3.99
N SER A 552 -21.11 8.47 4.87
CA SER A 552 -22.42 9.07 4.60
C SER A 552 -22.74 10.29 5.47
N VAL A 553 -21.93 10.54 6.51
CA VAL A 553 -22.05 11.69 7.43
C VAL A 553 -20.66 12.19 7.77
N VAL A 554 -20.56 13.48 8.06
CA VAL A 554 -19.40 14.09 8.71
C VAL A 554 -19.90 14.91 9.89
N THR A 555 -19.17 14.88 11.01
CA THR A 555 -19.41 15.74 12.18
C THR A 555 -18.13 16.48 12.56
N THR A 556 -18.22 17.45 13.46
CA THR A 556 -17.09 18.10 14.12
C THR A 556 -17.50 18.47 15.55
N ALA A 557 -16.54 18.74 16.44
CA ALA A 557 -16.82 18.97 17.86
C ALA A 557 -17.68 20.21 18.13
N VAL A 558 -17.45 21.30 17.38
CA VAL A 558 -18.15 22.59 17.56
C VAL A 558 -18.37 23.26 16.20
N VAL A 559 -19.58 23.77 15.98
CA VAL A 559 -19.95 24.62 14.83
C VAL A 559 -20.56 25.92 15.32
N GLU A 560 -20.17 27.03 14.71
CA GLU A 560 -20.85 28.32 14.85
C GLU A 560 -21.85 28.50 13.70
N LEU A 561 -23.09 28.88 14.01
CA LEU A 561 -24.09 29.28 13.01
C LEU A 561 -24.03 30.79 12.83
N LEU A 562 -23.84 31.23 11.59
CA LEU A 562 -23.66 32.64 11.22
C LEU A 562 -24.73 33.04 10.20
N SER A 563 -25.26 34.25 10.31
CA SER A 563 -26.13 34.84 9.29
C SER A 563 -25.34 35.62 8.25
N ALA A 564 -25.95 35.89 7.10
CA ALA A 564 -25.42 36.80 6.08
C ALA A 564 -25.05 38.21 6.59
N LYS A 565 -25.49 38.62 7.79
CA LYS A 565 -25.16 39.92 8.40
C LYS A 565 -23.89 39.89 9.26
N ASP A 566 -23.46 38.70 9.68
CA ASP A 566 -22.32 38.50 10.59
C ASP A 566 -21.00 38.26 9.83
N ILE A 567 -21.09 38.13 8.50
CA ILE A 567 -20.01 37.79 7.59
C ILE A 567 -19.85 38.92 6.56
N ASP A 568 -18.60 39.34 6.33
CA ASP A 568 -18.28 40.15 5.16
C ASP A 568 -18.25 39.28 3.90
N ILE A 569 -19.36 39.26 3.18
CA ILE A 569 -19.55 38.45 1.96
C ILE A 569 -18.51 38.82 0.88
N GLN A 570 -18.01 40.06 0.84
CA GLN A 570 -16.98 40.48 -0.12
C GLN A 570 -15.59 39.89 0.20
N SER A 571 -15.38 39.42 1.44
CA SER A 571 -14.15 38.75 1.88
C SER A 571 -14.22 37.22 1.79
N LEU A 572 -15.27 36.63 1.21
CA LEU A 572 -15.40 35.18 1.00
C LEU A 572 -14.69 34.75 -0.30
N VAL A 573 -13.63 33.95 -0.17
CA VAL A 573 -12.90 33.35 -1.30
C VAL A 573 -13.31 31.89 -1.45
N PRO A 574 -13.83 31.43 -2.62
CA PRO A 574 -14.24 30.04 -2.82
C PRO A 574 -13.11 29.03 -2.62
N VAL A 575 -13.45 27.84 -2.11
CA VAL A 575 -12.54 26.71 -1.94
C VAL A 575 -12.84 25.67 -3.04
N PRO A 576 -12.06 25.61 -4.15
CA PRO A 576 -12.41 24.84 -5.34
C PRO A 576 -12.05 23.35 -5.24
N ASP A 577 -12.41 22.70 -4.12
CA ASP A 577 -12.13 21.28 -3.87
C ASP A 577 -13.43 20.47 -3.71
N VAL A 578 -13.56 19.41 -4.49
CA VAL A 578 -14.76 18.55 -4.50
C VAL A 578 -14.92 17.76 -3.21
N THR A 579 -13.84 17.32 -2.57
CA THR A 579 -13.89 16.55 -1.31
C THR A 579 -14.16 17.46 -0.11
N ILE A 580 -13.68 18.71 -0.13
CA ILE A 580 -14.09 19.71 0.87
C ILE A 580 -15.57 20.09 0.68
N LYS A 581 -16.09 20.13 -0.57
CA LYS A 581 -17.54 20.29 -0.82
C LYS A 581 -18.37 19.07 -0.38
N GLU A 582 -17.87 17.84 -0.57
CA GLU A 582 -18.46 16.61 -0.01
C GLU A 582 -18.54 16.69 1.52
N ILE A 583 -17.44 17.07 2.19
CA ILE A 583 -17.39 17.27 3.65
C ILE A 583 -18.39 18.32 4.11
N ALA A 584 -18.45 19.47 3.44
CA ALA A 584 -19.41 20.53 3.75
C ALA A 584 -20.86 20.02 3.69
N THR A 585 -21.21 19.30 2.61
CA THR A 585 -22.55 18.75 2.37
C THR A 585 -22.91 17.61 3.34
N MET A 586 -21.95 16.74 3.70
CA MET A 586 -22.19 15.69 4.69
C MET A 586 -22.37 16.25 6.12
N LEU A 587 -21.69 17.35 6.45
CA LEU A 587 -21.80 18.04 7.73
C LEU A 587 -23.11 18.82 7.87
N THR A 588 -23.47 19.64 6.88
CA THR A 588 -24.73 20.41 6.91
C THR A 588 -25.96 19.55 6.59
N GLY A 589 -25.77 18.39 5.95
CA GLY A 589 -26.86 17.53 5.46
C GLY A 589 -27.58 18.08 4.24
N GLN A 590 -27.02 19.10 3.58
CA GLN A 590 -27.64 19.85 2.48
C GLN A 590 -26.56 20.29 1.49
N PRO A 591 -26.86 20.50 0.19
CA PRO A 591 -25.89 21.08 -0.75
C PRO A 591 -25.27 22.35 -0.16
N SER A 592 -23.94 22.42 -0.12
CA SER A 592 -23.21 23.50 0.55
C SER A 592 -21.91 23.81 -0.18
N THR A 593 -21.54 25.09 -0.24
CA THR A 593 -20.31 25.55 -0.93
C THR A 593 -19.29 26.08 0.10
N PRO A 594 -18.04 25.60 0.06
CA PRO A 594 -16.98 26.02 0.98
C PRO A 594 -16.25 27.30 0.54
N TYR A 595 -15.93 28.15 1.50
CA TYR A 595 -15.24 29.43 1.37
C TYR A 595 -14.21 29.62 2.48
N LEU A 596 -13.20 30.47 2.27
CA LEU A 596 -12.41 31.07 3.34
C LEU A 596 -12.80 32.54 3.52
N LEU A 597 -12.92 32.98 4.77
CA LEU A 597 -13.17 34.38 5.12
C LEU A 597 -11.84 35.11 5.38
N ASP A 598 -11.43 35.95 4.42
CA ASP A 598 -10.24 36.80 4.53
C ASP A 598 -10.47 37.99 5.47
N GLY A 599 -9.45 38.82 5.68
CA GLY A 599 -9.52 40.01 6.51
C GLY A 599 -9.87 39.69 7.96
N LYS A 600 -11.02 40.20 8.45
CA LYS A 600 -11.47 40.02 9.85
C LYS A 600 -11.65 38.55 10.24
N GLY A 601 -11.91 37.65 9.29
CA GLY A 601 -12.06 36.21 9.54
C GLY A 601 -10.78 35.45 9.84
N LYS A 602 -9.59 36.08 9.76
CA LYS A 602 -8.29 35.40 9.94
C LYS A 602 -8.14 34.11 9.11
N GLY A 603 -8.72 34.06 7.90
CA GLY A 603 -8.71 32.89 7.02
C GLY A 603 -9.50 31.70 7.55
N ASP A 604 -10.62 31.92 8.23
CA ASP A 604 -11.50 30.85 8.71
C ASP A 604 -12.29 30.18 7.58
N LEU A 605 -12.42 28.85 7.68
CA LEU A 605 -13.28 28.03 6.82
C LEU A 605 -14.76 28.25 7.15
N ILE A 606 -15.55 28.57 6.13
CA ILE A 606 -17.00 28.81 6.18
C ILE A 606 -17.68 27.94 5.13
N PHE A 607 -18.83 27.34 5.47
CA PHE A 607 -19.72 26.66 4.54
C PHE A 607 -21.01 27.48 4.37
N ASN A 608 -21.34 27.94 3.17
CA ASN A 608 -22.68 28.43 2.85
C ASN A 608 -23.58 27.22 2.54
N ILE A 609 -24.84 27.24 3.02
CA ILE A 609 -25.84 26.25 2.59
C ILE A 609 -26.51 26.77 1.33
N ASP A 610 -26.29 26.07 0.20
CA ASP A 610 -26.57 26.54 -1.15
C ASP A 610 -28.05 26.96 -1.29
N GLY A 611 -28.29 28.19 -1.74
CA GLY A 611 -29.64 28.77 -1.86
C GLY A 611 -30.21 29.38 -0.56
N THR A 612 -29.39 29.60 0.47
CA THR A 612 -29.82 30.23 1.73
C THR A 612 -28.82 31.26 2.27
N ASP A 613 -29.32 32.21 3.06
CA ASP A 613 -28.51 33.19 3.81
C ASP A 613 -27.87 32.61 5.10
N LYS A 614 -27.73 31.29 5.19
CA LYS A 614 -27.19 30.58 6.36
C LYS A 614 -25.78 30.06 6.09
N TYR A 615 -24.90 30.31 7.05
CA TYR A 615 -23.51 29.93 7.00
C TYR A 615 -23.14 29.12 8.25
N VAL A 616 -22.28 28.12 8.08
CA VAL A 616 -21.79 27.23 9.14
C VAL A 616 -20.27 27.33 9.18
N LYS A 617 -19.72 27.72 10.33
CA LYS A 617 -18.29 27.80 10.57
C LYS A 617 -17.86 26.63 11.47
N PRO A 618 -17.16 25.60 10.96
CA PRO A 618 -16.51 24.62 11.83
C PRO A 618 -15.43 25.31 12.68
N VAL A 619 -15.45 25.13 14.00
CA VAL A 619 -14.45 25.75 14.88
C VAL A 619 -13.19 24.87 14.89
N PRO A 620 -12.00 25.42 14.59
CA PRO A 620 -10.77 24.63 14.54
C PRO A 620 -10.36 24.18 15.95
N THR A 621 -9.98 22.92 16.08
CA THR A 621 -9.51 22.33 17.33
C THR A 621 -8.05 22.75 17.58
N ILE A 622 -7.82 23.52 18.63
CA ILE A 622 -6.46 23.84 19.09
C ILE A 622 -5.98 22.65 19.92
N ALA A 623 -4.94 21.95 19.45
CA ALA A 623 -4.41 20.78 20.13
C ALA A 623 -3.52 21.17 21.33
N ASP A 624 -3.88 20.71 22.53
CA ASP A 624 -3.08 20.86 23.76
C ASP A 624 -1.79 20.02 23.70
N GLY A 625 -0.77 20.55 23.02
CA GLY A 625 0.55 19.92 22.94
C GLY A 625 1.32 20.21 21.66
N ASN A 626 1.85 21.43 21.54
CA ASN A 626 2.89 21.77 20.56
C ASN A 626 2.61 21.45 19.08
N TYR A 627 1.53 21.98 18.50
CA TYR A 627 1.62 22.80 17.29
C TYR A 627 0.44 23.78 17.24
N LYS A 628 0.72 25.07 17.11
CA LYS A 628 -0.26 26.14 17.34
C LYS A 628 -1.14 26.49 16.11
N ASP A 629 -1.03 25.76 15.00
CA ASP A 629 -1.80 26.02 13.77
C ASP A 629 -3.29 25.70 13.96
N LYS A 630 -4.19 26.58 13.51
CA LYS A 630 -5.62 26.24 13.33
C LYS A 630 -5.77 24.93 12.54
N THR A 631 -6.34 23.90 13.16
CA THR A 631 -6.56 22.59 12.53
C THR A 631 -8.03 22.20 12.66
N TYR A 632 -8.71 21.96 11.54
CA TYR A 632 -10.10 21.51 11.53
C TYR A 632 -10.12 19.98 11.68
N HIS A 633 -10.68 19.50 12.78
CA HIS A 633 -10.92 18.07 13.03
C HIS A 633 -12.37 17.74 12.67
N PHE A 634 -12.55 16.78 11.78
CA PHE A 634 -13.85 16.23 11.41
C PHE A 634 -13.87 14.73 11.70
N ARG A 635 -15.05 14.14 11.88
CA ARG A 635 -15.23 12.69 11.96
C ARG A 635 -16.21 12.23 10.91
N ALA A 636 -15.75 11.36 10.00
CA ALA A 636 -16.58 10.76 8.97
C ALA A 636 -17.15 9.44 9.47
N TYR A 637 -18.46 9.25 9.29
CA TYR A 637 -19.23 8.07 9.70
C TYR A 637 -19.87 7.40 8.50
N ASN A 638 -19.93 6.06 8.53
CA ASN A 638 -20.91 5.29 7.77
C ASN A 638 -22.10 5.01 8.69
N TRP A 639 -23.16 5.80 8.54
CA TRP A 639 -24.37 5.71 9.38
C TRP A 639 -25.00 4.31 9.32
N ASN A 640 -25.12 3.75 8.12
CA ASN A 640 -25.81 2.48 7.92
C ASN A 640 -25.08 1.33 8.64
N VAL A 641 -23.74 1.30 8.57
CA VAL A 641 -22.90 0.34 9.30
C VAL A 641 -23.05 0.51 10.82
N LEU A 642 -22.98 1.75 11.33
CA LEU A 642 -23.18 2.02 12.76
C LEU A 642 -24.56 1.55 13.24
N THR A 643 -25.63 1.90 12.53
CA THR A 643 -26.99 1.46 12.87
C THR A 643 -27.20 -0.04 12.73
N GLY A 644 -26.52 -0.69 11.77
CA GLY A 644 -26.55 -2.14 11.59
C GLY A 644 -25.90 -2.85 12.78
N HIS A 645 -24.70 -2.45 13.18
CA HIS A 645 -24.01 -3.03 14.33
C HIS A 645 -24.81 -2.88 15.63
N ILE A 646 -25.44 -1.72 15.85
CA ILE A 646 -26.34 -1.50 17.00
C ILE A 646 -27.51 -2.49 16.96
N HIS A 647 -28.20 -2.60 15.81
CA HIS A 647 -29.29 -3.55 15.63
C HIS A 647 -28.85 -5.00 15.87
N ASP A 648 -27.69 -5.40 15.34
CA ASP A 648 -27.22 -6.78 15.41
C ASP A 648 -26.81 -7.16 16.85
N LEU A 649 -26.21 -6.22 17.60
CA LEU A 649 -26.00 -6.34 19.04
C LEU A 649 -27.34 -6.40 19.82
N GLN A 650 -28.32 -5.58 19.47
CA GLN A 650 -29.66 -5.62 20.09
C GLN A 650 -30.38 -6.96 19.86
N GLN A 651 -30.26 -7.59 18.67
CA GLN A 651 -30.86 -8.90 18.42
C GLN A 651 -30.10 -10.02 19.14
N LEU A 652 -28.76 -9.97 19.17
CA LEU A 652 -27.92 -10.92 19.92
C LEU A 652 -28.26 -10.90 21.43
N LEU A 653 -28.31 -9.71 22.01
CA LEU A 653 -28.58 -9.49 23.44
C LEU A 653 -30.05 -9.70 23.82
N LYS A 654 -30.99 -9.71 22.87
CA LYS A 654 -32.44 -9.72 23.10
C LYS A 654 -32.98 -10.78 24.07
N ARG A 655 -32.26 -11.90 24.22
CA ARG A 655 -32.63 -13.02 25.09
C ARG A 655 -31.82 -13.09 26.40
N THR A 656 -30.87 -12.19 26.64
CA THR A 656 -30.00 -12.25 27.83
C THR A 656 -30.68 -11.60 29.05
N PRO A 657 -30.50 -12.14 30.28
CA PRO A 657 -31.09 -11.56 31.49
C PRO A 657 -30.72 -10.08 31.69
N GLU A 658 -29.48 -9.71 31.41
CA GLU A 658 -28.92 -8.37 31.61
C GLU A 658 -29.57 -7.34 30.68
N TYR A 659 -29.79 -7.71 29.41
CA TYR A 659 -30.44 -6.82 28.44
C TYR A 659 -31.95 -6.72 28.68
N ILE A 660 -32.59 -7.84 29.06
CA ILE A 660 -34.01 -7.85 29.45
C ILE A 660 -34.23 -6.98 30.70
N GLU A 661 -33.33 -7.04 31.68
CA GLU A 661 -33.38 -6.20 32.89
C GLU A 661 -33.08 -4.73 32.58
N TRP A 662 -32.10 -4.41 31.73
CA TRP A 662 -31.82 -3.03 31.30
C TRP A 662 -33.01 -2.40 30.57
N GLN A 663 -33.70 -3.17 29.72
CA GLN A 663 -34.94 -2.76 29.04
C GLN A 663 -36.12 -2.64 30.01
N ASN A 664 -36.28 -3.57 30.96
CA ASN A 664 -37.41 -3.65 31.87
C ASN A 664 -36.99 -3.76 33.35
N PRO A 665 -36.39 -2.70 33.94
CA PRO A 665 -35.85 -2.79 35.29
C PRO A 665 -36.93 -3.00 36.36
N SER A 666 -36.54 -3.66 37.46
CA SER A 666 -37.40 -3.91 38.63
C SER A 666 -37.79 -2.59 39.32
N LYS A 667 -38.78 -2.59 40.22
CA LYS A 667 -39.17 -1.37 40.96
C LYS A 667 -37.99 -0.77 41.75
N GLU A 668 -37.27 -1.62 42.48
CA GLU A 668 -36.14 -1.20 43.31
C GLU A 668 -34.97 -0.65 42.45
N LYS A 669 -34.74 -1.21 41.26
CA LYS A 669 -33.80 -0.63 40.29
C LYS A 669 -34.32 0.63 39.63
N LYS A 670 -35.62 0.77 39.35
CA LYS A 670 -36.20 1.99 38.79
C LYS A 670 -36.05 3.19 39.73
N GLU A 671 -36.23 2.98 41.03
CA GLU A 671 -36.03 4.03 42.03
C GLU A 671 -34.55 4.48 42.09
N GLN A 672 -33.60 3.54 41.95
CA GLN A 672 -32.15 3.83 41.87
C GLN A 672 -31.72 4.42 40.50
N GLU A 673 -32.30 3.94 39.39
CA GLU A 673 -32.08 4.47 38.05
C GLU A 673 -32.61 5.91 37.96
N GLN A 674 -33.75 6.24 38.58
CA GLN A 674 -34.25 7.62 38.62
C GLN A 674 -33.33 8.57 39.42
N GLU A 675 -32.83 8.18 40.60
CA GLU A 675 -31.83 9.00 41.32
C GLU A 675 -30.54 9.20 40.50
N GLN A 676 -30.13 8.19 39.72
CA GLN A 676 -28.95 8.29 38.84
C GLN A 676 -29.22 9.09 37.56
N GLU A 677 -30.40 8.98 36.95
CA GLU A 677 -30.82 9.75 35.78
C GLU A 677 -30.98 11.24 36.14
N GLU A 678 -31.63 11.57 37.26
CA GLU A 678 -31.70 12.96 37.77
C GLU A 678 -30.30 13.53 38.05
N THR A 679 -29.38 12.72 38.58
CA THR A 679 -27.98 13.11 38.81
C THR A 679 -27.20 13.25 37.50
N GLN A 680 -27.48 12.44 36.49
CA GLN A 680 -26.83 12.50 35.17
C GLN A 680 -27.33 13.69 34.34
N GLU A 681 -28.63 13.96 34.33
CA GLU A 681 -29.20 15.15 33.68
C GLU A 681 -28.69 16.45 34.31
N GLN A 682 -28.53 16.51 35.64
CA GLN A 682 -27.87 17.62 36.33
C GLN A 682 -26.40 17.84 35.92
N ASN A 683 -25.73 16.80 35.41
CA ASN A 683 -24.39 16.86 34.84
C ASN A 683 -24.38 16.96 33.29
N GLY A 684 -25.54 17.11 32.64
CA GLY A 684 -25.68 17.22 31.18
C GLY A 684 -25.49 15.90 30.43
N VAL A 685 -25.52 14.75 31.12
CA VAL A 685 -25.46 13.42 30.52
C VAL A 685 -26.88 12.90 30.31
N LYS A 686 -27.22 12.60 29.05
CA LYS A 686 -28.54 12.13 28.65
C LYS A 686 -28.59 10.59 28.69
N PRO A 687 -29.67 9.96 29.21
CA PRO A 687 -29.81 8.50 29.24
C PRO A 687 -29.82 7.88 27.83
N LEU A 688 -29.27 6.66 27.72
CA LEU A 688 -29.17 5.94 26.44
C LEU A 688 -30.56 5.52 25.91
N PRO A 689 -30.80 5.61 24.59
CA PRO A 689 -32.10 5.29 24.00
C PRO A 689 -32.35 3.77 24.01
N LYS A 690 -33.22 3.31 24.92
CA LYS A 690 -33.64 1.89 25.03
C LYS A 690 -34.35 1.40 23.75
N ASP A 691 -35.15 2.26 23.10
CA ASP A 691 -35.77 2.05 21.78
C ASP A 691 -34.98 2.72 20.62
N PHE A 692 -33.79 2.21 20.31
CA PHE A 692 -33.04 2.66 19.13
C PHE A 692 -33.50 1.90 17.86
N SER A 693 -34.42 2.52 17.11
CA SER A 693 -34.76 2.13 15.73
C SER A 693 -33.99 2.97 14.71
N TYR A 694 -34.04 2.60 13.42
CA TYR A 694 -33.33 3.33 12.35
C TYR A 694 -33.89 4.75 12.17
N LYS A 695 -33.27 5.72 12.85
CA LYS A 695 -33.61 7.15 12.76
C LYS A 695 -33.02 7.74 11.48
N LEU A 696 -33.83 8.49 10.73
CA LEU A 696 -33.32 9.40 9.69
C LEU A 696 -32.51 10.52 10.36
N LEU A 697 -31.31 10.78 9.85
CA LEU A 697 -30.44 11.82 10.38
C LEU A 697 -31.07 13.23 10.24
N PRO A 698 -30.92 14.11 11.24
CA PRO A 698 -31.35 15.50 11.16
C PRO A 698 -30.79 16.29 9.97
N LYS A 699 -31.34 17.47 9.70
CA LYS A 699 -30.92 18.37 8.59
C LYS A 699 -30.00 19.52 9.02
N ASP A 700 -29.49 19.47 10.25
CA ASP A 700 -28.60 20.43 10.87
C ASP A 700 -27.36 19.74 11.46
N ALA A 701 -26.22 20.44 11.46
CA ALA A 701 -24.93 19.86 11.83
C ALA A 701 -24.81 19.45 13.31
N LEU A 702 -25.50 20.16 14.21
CA LEU A 702 -25.42 19.91 15.66
C LEU A 702 -26.24 18.67 16.04
N SER A 703 -27.51 18.60 15.64
CA SER A 703 -28.33 17.42 15.91
C SER A 703 -27.83 16.18 15.15
N ARG A 704 -27.12 16.35 14.02
CA ARG A 704 -26.35 15.26 13.36
C ARG A 704 -25.21 14.75 14.23
N LYS A 705 -24.39 15.64 14.78
CA LYS A 705 -23.31 15.30 15.71
C LYS A 705 -23.89 14.55 16.91
N ASP A 706 -24.92 15.10 17.55
CA ASP A 706 -25.49 14.52 18.77
C ASP A 706 -26.19 13.17 18.51
N ALA A 707 -26.86 13.00 17.35
CA ALA A 707 -27.41 11.70 16.94
C ALA A 707 -26.32 10.66 16.62
N CYS A 708 -25.16 11.08 16.09
CA CYS A 708 -24.02 10.19 15.92
C CYS A 708 -23.41 9.81 17.27
N ASP A 709 -23.22 10.77 18.18
CA ASP A 709 -22.60 10.52 19.48
C ASP A 709 -23.53 9.65 20.37
N GLU A 710 -24.85 9.88 20.35
CA GLU A 710 -25.89 9.02 20.98
C GLU A 710 -25.80 7.57 20.44
N ALA A 711 -25.62 7.39 19.13
CA ALA A 711 -25.51 6.08 18.51
C ALA A 711 -24.18 5.36 18.84
N ASN A 712 -23.04 6.06 18.85
CA ASN A 712 -21.76 5.44 19.23
C ASN A 712 -21.74 5.07 20.72
N ALA A 713 -22.27 5.91 21.60
CA ALA A 713 -22.37 5.60 23.03
C ALA A 713 -23.27 4.37 23.29
N LEU A 714 -24.36 4.19 22.53
CA LEU A 714 -25.16 2.98 22.56
C LEU A 714 -24.40 1.76 22.00
N TYR A 715 -23.68 1.90 20.89
CA TYR A 715 -22.85 0.83 20.34
C TYR A 715 -21.80 0.35 21.37
N ASP A 716 -21.02 1.27 21.95
CA ASP A 716 -19.98 0.94 22.93
C ASP A 716 -20.57 0.25 24.17
N PHE A 717 -21.73 0.72 24.66
CA PHE A 717 -22.44 0.12 25.79
C PHE A 717 -22.93 -1.32 25.49
N LEU A 718 -23.60 -1.52 24.35
CA LEU A 718 -24.09 -2.84 23.95
C LEU A 718 -22.95 -3.80 23.61
N PHE A 719 -21.87 -3.30 23.00
CA PHE A 719 -20.69 -4.10 22.69
C PHE A 719 -20.00 -4.59 23.98
N ALA A 720 -19.79 -3.71 24.96
CA ALA A 720 -19.25 -4.10 26.26
C ALA A 720 -20.15 -5.06 27.05
N MET A 721 -21.48 -4.91 26.94
CA MET A 721 -22.44 -5.87 27.50
C MET A 721 -22.30 -7.25 26.84
N ALA A 722 -22.17 -7.30 25.51
CA ALA A 722 -21.97 -8.55 24.78
C ALA A 722 -20.61 -9.20 25.07
N GLU A 723 -19.52 -8.42 25.12
CA GLU A 723 -18.19 -8.93 25.53
C GLU A 723 -18.25 -9.59 26.91
N GLY A 724 -18.93 -8.96 27.88
CA GLY A 724 -19.08 -9.47 29.24
C GLY A 724 -19.89 -10.77 29.32
N ILE A 725 -21.05 -10.83 28.66
CA ILE A 725 -21.94 -12.01 28.68
C ILE A 725 -21.32 -13.19 27.92
N TYR A 726 -20.73 -12.93 26.76
CA TYR A 726 -20.15 -13.95 25.89
C TYR A 726 -18.65 -14.17 26.12
N ALA A 727 -18.07 -13.68 27.22
CA ALA A 727 -16.63 -13.75 27.53
C ALA A 727 -16.02 -15.18 27.46
N ASN A 728 -16.85 -16.21 27.67
CA ASN A 728 -16.44 -17.62 27.65
C ASN A 728 -16.97 -18.40 26.43
N ASN A 729 -17.47 -17.72 25.39
CA ASN A 729 -18.00 -18.32 24.17
C ASN A 729 -17.14 -17.90 22.97
N GLU A 730 -16.24 -18.78 22.53
CA GLU A 730 -15.25 -18.50 21.47
C GLU A 730 -15.90 -18.06 20.14
N GLU A 731 -17.02 -18.67 19.74
CA GLU A 731 -17.75 -18.34 18.50
C GLU A 731 -18.36 -16.94 18.54
N MET A 732 -18.93 -16.56 19.70
CA MET A 732 -19.48 -15.22 19.90
C MET A 732 -18.40 -14.15 20.10
N GLN A 733 -17.24 -14.51 20.68
CA GLN A 733 -16.08 -13.61 20.70
C GLN A 733 -15.55 -13.36 19.28
N GLU A 734 -15.46 -14.39 18.41
CA GLU A 734 -15.08 -14.17 17.01
C GLU A 734 -16.08 -13.27 16.27
N TYR A 735 -17.38 -13.44 16.51
CA TYR A 735 -18.41 -12.57 15.94
C TYR A 735 -18.28 -11.10 16.41
N LEU A 736 -18.01 -10.87 17.70
CA LEU A 736 -17.79 -9.53 18.25
C LEU A 736 -16.48 -8.92 17.73
N GLU A 737 -15.40 -9.69 17.60
CA GLU A 737 -14.17 -9.25 16.93
C GLU A 737 -14.41 -8.84 15.47
N GLN A 738 -15.23 -9.59 14.73
CA GLN A 738 -15.57 -9.26 13.34
C GLN A 738 -16.39 -7.97 13.24
N LEU A 739 -17.37 -7.75 14.12
CA LEU A 739 -18.11 -6.47 14.22
C LEU A 739 -17.17 -5.29 14.53
N ASN A 740 -16.26 -5.43 15.49
CA ASN A 740 -15.34 -4.36 15.89
C ASN A 740 -14.28 -4.03 14.81
N GLN A 741 -13.88 -5.03 14.02
CA GLN A 741 -12.98 -4.84 12.86
C GLN A 741 -13.63 -4.00 11.73
N ILE A 742 -14.95 -4.01 11.61
CA ILE A 742 -15.70 -3.20 10.63
C ILE A 742 -15.88 -1.79 11.18
N HIS A 743 -14.89 -0.92 10.94
CA HIS A 743 -14.91 0.45 11.44
C HIS A 743 -16.07 1.30 10.88
N SER A 744 -17.00 1.67 11.75
CA SER A 744 -18.09 2.62 11.46
C SER A 744 -17.63 4.06 11.22
N PHE A 745 -16.46 4.47 11.73
CA PHE A 745 -15.96 5.84 11.61
C PHE A 745 -14.43 6.00 11.47
N LYS A 746 -14.02 7.16 10.96
CA LYS A 746 -12.63 7.68 10.99
C LYS A 746 -12.56 9.19 11.16
N ASP A 747 -11.56 9.64 11.91
CA ASP A 747 -11.21 11.05 12.05
C ASP A 747 -10.44 11.57 10.81
N LEU A 748 -10.70 12.83 10.44
CA LEU A 748 -10.12 13.57 9.32
C LEU A 748 -9.57 14.90 9.84
N TYR A 749 -8.42 15.34 9.30
CA TYR A 749 -7.74 16.56 9.76
C TYR A 749 -7.36 17.44 8.57
N ILE A 750 -7.74 18.72 8.63
CA ILE A 750 -7.37 19.74 7.64
C ILE A 750 -6.60 20.87 8.35
N ASN A 751 -5.31 21.03 8.02
CA ASN A 751 -4.49 22.12 8.54
C ASN A 751 -4.89 23.44 7.85
N GLY A 752 -5.44 24.39 8.62
CA GLY A 752 -6.02 25.63 8.11
C GLY A 752 -4.98 26.56 7.47
N LYS A 753 -3.73 26.55 7.96
CA LYS A 753 -2.62 27.31 7.35
C LYS A 753 -2.32 26.83 5.94
N ARG A 754 -2.24 25.51 5.73
CA ARG A 754 -2.03 24.90 4.41
C ARG A 754 -3.25 25.07 3.50
N LEU A 755 -4.47 24.99 4.03
CA LEU A 755 -5.71 25.27 3.28
C LEU A 755 -5.75 26.72 2.79
N ALA A 756 -5.46 27.69 3.66
CA ALA A 756 -5.44 29.11 3.31
C ALA A 756 -4.30 29.47 2.35
N ALA A 757 -3.11 28.89 2.54
CA ALA A 757 -2.02 29.05 1.59
C ALA A 757 -2.34 28.45 0.21
N TRP A 758 -3.10 27.35 0.16
CA TRP A 758 -3.58 26.77 -1.09
C TRP A 758 -4.59 27.69 -1.80
N VAL A 759 -5.62 28.16 -1.09
CA VAL A 759 -6.69 29.01 -1.66
C VAL A 759 -6.19 30.40 -2.04
N PHE A 760 -5.42 31.07 -1.17
CA PHE A 760 -4.99 32.45 -1.39
C PHE A 760 -3.73 32.57 -2.29
N TYR A 761 -2.93 31.51 -2.40
CA TYR A 761 -1.64 31.50 -3.10
C TYR A 761 -1.42 30.24 -3.97
N THR A 762 -2.47 29.69 -4.58
CA THR A 762 -2.47 28.45 -5.40
C THR A 762 -1.21 28.23 -6.26
N GLU A 763 -0.75 29.25 -6.99
CA GLU A 763 0.45 29.16 -7.83
C GLU A 763 1.74 28.97 -7.02
N LYS A 764 1.92 29.68 -5.90
CA LYS A 764 3.05 29.46 -4.99
C LYS A 764 2.91 28.14 -4.22
N TYR A 765 1.69 27.66 -4.01
CA TYR A 765 1.41 26.38 -3.34
C TYR A 765 1.91 25.18 -4.15
N ARG A 766 2.10 25.33 -5.46
CA ARG A 766 2.81 24.33 -6.31
C ARG A 766 4.20 23.98 -5.74
N LEU A 767 4.90 24.92 -5.09
CA LEU A 767 6.18 24.66 -4.41
C LEU A 767 6.08 23.67 -3.22
N ILE A 768 4.88 23.42 -2.71
CA ILE A 768 4.60 22.49 -1.60
C ILE A 768 4.06 21.15 -2.13
N SER A 769 3.23 21.17 -3.19
CA SER A 769 2.60 19.98 -3.76
C SER A 769 3.43 19.27 -4.84
N ASP A 770 4.31 19.99 -5.54
CA ASP A 770 5.35 19.47 -6.43
C ASP A 770 6.68 20.22 -6.17
N PRO A 771 7.41 19.89 -5.07
CA PRO A 771 8.48 20.74 -4.60
C PRO A 771 9.74 20.63 -5.48
N PRO A 772 10.35 21.76 -5.89
CA PRO A 772 11.43 21.77 -6.87
C PRO A 772 12.71 21.11 -6.35
N VAL A 773 13.57 20.67 -7.26
CA VAL A 773 14.84 20.00 -6.92
C VAL A 773 16.00 20.98 -6.96
N ASP A 774 16.78 21.04 -5.87
CA ASP A 774 18.05 21.75 -5.74
C ASP A 774 19.04 21.26 -6.82
N ALA A 775 19.38 22.16 -7.76
CA ALA A 775 20.19 21.84 -8.93
C ALA A 775 21.63 21.38 -8.61
N THR A 776 22.16 21.77 -7.44
CA THR A 776 23.53 21.48 -7.02
C THR A 776 23.65 20.13 -6.30
N THR A 777 22.61 19.73 -5.57
CA THR A 777 22.64 18.56 -4.68
C THR A 777 21.65 17.45 -5.06
N GLY A 778 20.78 17.68 -6.05
CA GLY A 778 19.80 16.71 -6.55
C GLY A 778 18.72 16.35 -5.53
N LYS A 779 18.38 17.28 -4.62
CA LYS A 779 17.44 17.05 -3.51
C LYS A 779 16.21 17.94 -3.62
N VAL A 780 15.06 17.36 -3.28
CA VAL A 780 13.80 18.09 -3.15
C VAL A 780 13.95 19.20 -2.11
N LEU A 781 13.58 20.42 -2.50
CA LEU A 781 13.50 21.60 -1.64
C LEU A 781 12.14 21.60 -0.94
N ASP A 782 12.13 21.35 0.37
CA ASP A 782 10.92 21.32 1.19
C ASP A 782 10.44 22.77 1.46
N TYR A 783 9.26 23.14 0.96
CA TYR A 783 8.61 24.43 1.23
C TYR A 783 7.45 24.25 2.20
N GLU A 784 7.17 25.29 2.98
CA GLU A 784 6.02 25.34 3.87
C GLU A 784 5.38 26.74 3.88
N PRO A 785 4.08 26.85 4.20
CA PRO A 785 3.48 28.13 4.51
C PRO A 785 3.81 28.53 5.95
N ASP A 786 4.04 29.82 6.17
CA ASP A 786 4.39 30.39 7.47
C ASP A 786 3.70 31.75 7.67
N HIS A 787 3.66 32.21 8.92
CA HIS A 787 2.98 33.44 9.32
C HIS A 787 3.98 34.59 9.52
N LEU A 788 3.72 35.75 8.92
CA LEU A 788 4.60 36.92 8.96
C LEU A 788 4.60 37.62 10.34
N ASP A 789 3.45 37.69 11.00
CA ASP A 789 3.30 38.23 12.36
C ASP A 789 3.67 37.21 13.47
N GLY A 790 3.83 35.94 13.12
CA GLY A 790 4.06 34.84 14.06
C GLY A 790 2.82 34.44 14.89
N ASP A 791 1.61 34.91 14.55
CA ASP A 791 0.33 34.43 15.08
C ASP A 791 -0.20 33.26 14.23
N PRO A 792 -0.10 32.02 14.72
CA PRO A 792 -0.49 30.83 13.97
C PRO A 792 -2.01 30.63 13.87
N SER A 793 -2.80 31.51 14.48
CA SER A 793 -4.25 31.61 14.27
C SER A 793 -4.63 32.54 13.10
N ASN A 794 -3.70 33.37 12.62
CA ASN A 794 -3.96 34.39 11.60
C ASN A 794 -3.65 33.89 10.18
N ASN A 795 -4.54 33.05 9.64
CA ASN A 795 -4.44 32.55 8.27
C ASN A 795 -4.95 33.54 7.21
N SER A 796 -5.07 34.85 7.53
CA SER A 796 -5.49 35.85 6.52
C SER A 796 -4.45 35.96 5.39
N LYS A 797 -4.92 36.31 4.19
CA LYS A 797 -4.07 36.44 3.00
C LYS A 797 -2.84 37.33 3.19
N PRO A 798 -2.92 38.55 3.77
CA PRO A 798 -1.74 39.41 3.95
C PRO A 798 -0.74 38.90 4.99
N ASN A 799 -1.07 37.90 5.81
CA ASN A 799 -0.17 37.36 6.83
C ASN A 799 0.54 36.05 6.41
N LEU A 800 0.03 35.36 5.39
CA LEU A 800 0.61 34.09 4.93
C LEU A 800 1.66 34.30 3.85
N GLU A 801 2.82 33.69 4.03
CA GLU A 801 3.83 33.50 3.00
C GLU A 801 4.13 32.01 2.77
N ILE A 802 4.74 31.68 1.62
CA ILE A 802 5.25 30.34 1.31
C ILE A 802 6.76 30.48 1.11
N LYS A 803 7.56 29.78 1.91
CA LYS A 803 9.02 29.88 1.90
C LYS A 803 9.71 28.54 2.10
N LEU A 804 11.01 28.50 1.80
CA LEU A 804 11.83 27.32 1.98
C LEU A 804 11.93 26.98 3.47
N LYS A 805 11.44 25.80 3.86
CA LYS A 805 11.45 25.30 5.24
C LYS A 805 12.84 25.23 5.83
N GLN A 806 13.86 24.89 5.03
CA GLN A 806 15.24 24.89 5.51
C GLN A 806 15.73 26.31 5.87
N ALA A 807 15.27 27.36 5.19
CA ALA A 807 15.56 28.74 5.57
C ALA A 807 14.80 29.13 6.85
N ASN A 808 13.55 28.67 7.02
CA ASN A 808 12.78 28.86 8.24
C ASN A 808 13.44 28.16 9.45
N LEU A 809 13.87 26.90 9.29
CA LEU A 809 14.58 26.12 10.30
C LEU A 809 15.98 26.67 10.62
N ASP A 810 16.70 27.21 9.63
CA ASP A 810 17.96 27.92 9.87
C ASP A 810 17.73 29.22 10.66
N ALA A 811 16.72 30.02 10.30
CA ALA A 811 16.36 31.25 11.01
C ALA A 811 15.86 31.00 12.44
N ARG A 812 15.20 29.86 12.68
CA ARG A 812 14.76 29.39 14.01
C ARG A 812 15.86 28.63 14.77
N SER A 813 17.09 28.55 14.25
CA SER A 813 18.17 27.76 14.85
C SER A 813 18.92 28.51 15.96
N THR A 814 19.14 27.86 17.10
CA THR A 814 19.94 28.38 18.23
C THR A 814 21.44 28.04 18.12
N SER A 815 21.94 27.79 16.90
CA SER A 815 23.32 27.41 16.61
C SER A 815 24.01 28.48 15.75
N HIS A 816 25.09 29.07 16.29
CA HIS A 816 25.85 30.10 15.60
C HIS A 816 26.52 29.61 14.30
N PRO A 817 26.68 30.47 13.28
CA PRO A 817 27.49 30.20 12.10
C PRO A 817 28.97 29.92 12.42
N VAL A 818 29.64 29.22 11.52
CA VAL A 818 31.10 29.00 11.55
C VAL A 818 31.71 29.40 10.21
N ILE A 819 32.80 30.15 10.21
CA ILE A 819 33.58 30.52 9.02
C ILE A 819 34.85 29.65 9.02
N TYR A 820 35.11 28.92 7.94
CA TYR A 820 36.31 28.09 7.80
C TYR A 820 36.93 28.28 6.43
N ASN A 821 38.21 28.68 6.40
CA ASN A 821 38.99 28.99 5.19
C ASN A 821 38.20 29.86 4.18
N GLY A 822 37.55 30.92 4.67
CA GLY A 822 36.73 31.86 3.88
C GLY A 822 35.27 31.44 3.65
N HIS A 823 34.92 30.16 3.74
CA HIS A 823 33.53 29.70 3.56
C HIS A 823 32.71 29.80 4.85
N ARG A 824 31.54 30.44 4.78
CA ARG A 824 30.58 30.57 5.88
C ARG A 824 29.56 29.44 5.88
N TYR A 825 29.53 28.67 6.95
CA TYR A 825 28.54 27.63 7.23
C TYR A 825 27.43 28.22 8.12
N PRO A 826 26.13 28.17 7.73
CA PRO A 826 25.06 28.86 8.45
C PRO A 826 24.87 28.45 9.91
N THR A 827 25.22 27.22 10.28
CA THR A 827 25.13 26.71 11.66
C THR A 827 26.33 25.83 11.99
N THR A 828 26.65 25.69 13.28
CA THR A 828 27.67 24.77 13.79
C THR A 828 27.38 23.33 13.37
N THR A 829 26.10 22.95 13.28
CA THR A 829 25.66 21.63 12.80
C THR A 829 26.02 21.39 11.33
N LYS A 830 25.80 22.38 10.45
CA LYS A 830 26.18 22.30 9.04
C LYS A 830 27.69 22.22 8.85
N TYR A 831 28.46 23.01 9.61
CA TYR A 831 29.92 22.93 9.64
C TYR A 831 30.41 21.54 10.08
N CYS A 832 29.94 21.03 11.22
CA CYS A 832 30.38 19.74 11.74
C CYS A 832 30.06 18.60 10.77
N LYS A 833 28.87 18.62 10.14
CA LYS A 833 28.45 17.63 9.14
C LYS A 833 29.31 17.66 7.87
N ALA A 834 29.76 18.83 7.43
CA ALA A 834 30.63 18.95 6.25
C ALA A 834 32.00 18.30 6.44
N PHE A 835 32.51 18.23 7.68
CA PHE A 835 33.84 17.72 8.00
C PHE A 835 33.85 16.45 8.86
N GLY A 836 32.70 15.79 9.05
CA GLY A 836 32.59 14.56 9.84
C GLY A 836 32.88 14.73 11.35
N LEU A 837 32.75 15.96 11.87
CA LEU A 837 33.03 16.30 13.26
C LEU A 837 31.81 16.02 14.16
N SER A 838 32.07 15.76 15.44
CA SER A 838 31.00 15.61 16.45
C SER A 838 30.41 16.97 16.82
N TYR A 839 29.15 17.21 16.44
CA TYR A 839 28.43 18.43 16.80
C TYR A 839 28.33 18.63 18.32
N ASP A 840 27.96 17.60 19.08
CA ASP A 840 27.77 17.72 20.53
C ASP A 840 29.07 18.05 21.28
N TYR A 841 30.20 17.57 20.76
CA TYR A 841 31.52 17.93 21.29
C TYR A 841 31.90 19.37 20.88
N VAL A 842 31.95 19.65 19.58
CA VAL A 842 32.41 20.95 19.05
C VAL A 842 31.53 22.09 19.55
N ASN A 843 30.20 21.98 19.47
CA ASN A 843 29.26 23.01 19.94
C ASN A 843 29.35 23.24 21.45
N ARG A 844 29.68 22.23 22.26
CA ARG A 844 29.82 22.37 23.72
C ARG A 844 31.12 23.10 24.10
N GLU A 845 32.21 22.87 23.38
CA GLU A 845 33.47 23.58 23.63
C GLU A 845 33.44 25.00 23.01
N LEU A 846 32.90 25.17 21.80
CA LEU A 846 32.69 26.48 21.18
C LEU A 846 31.83 27.42 22.06
N LYS A 847 30.79 26.89 22.73
CA LYS A 847 29.96 27.66 23.68
C LYS A 847 30.68 28.14 24.95
N LYS A 848 31.94 27.74 25.17
CA LYS A 848 32.79 28.23 26.27
C LYS A 848 33.76 29.33 25.85
N LEU A 849 34.03 29.47 24.56
CA LEU A 849 34.95 30.48 24.03
C LEU A 849 34.44 31.88 24.36
N GLN A 850 35.27 32.69 25.00
CA GLN A 850 35.13 34.12 25.05
C GLN A 850 35.91 34.79 23.91
N LEU A 851 35.79 36.10 23.77
CA LEU A 851 36.45 36.84 22.70
C LEU A 851 37.96 36.90 22.96
N GLY A 852 38.74 36.27 22.06
CA GLY A 852 40.20 36.11 22.20
C GLY A 852 40.65 34.71 22.58
N ASP A 853 39.74 33.83 23.03
CA ASP A 853 40.08 32.42 23.29
C ASP A 853 40.33 31.63 21.99
N ILE A 854 41.18 30.61 22.09
CA ILE A 854 41.48 29.67 21.01
C ILE A 854 41.32 28.22 21.52
N PHE A 855 40.55 27.42 20.79
CA PHE A 855 40.32 25.99 21.05
C PHE A 855 40.90 25.16 19.89
N ASP A 856 41.81 24.21 20.14
CA ASP A 856 42.22 23.22 19.10
C ASP A 856 41.33 21.97 19.19
N SER A 857 40.76 21.54 18.05
CA SER A 857 40.15 20.22 17.92
C SER A 857 40.42 19.61 16.55
N ASN A 858 40.99 18.40 16.56
CA ASN A 858 41.36 17.62 15.37
C ASN A 858 42.32 18.35 14.42
N GLY A 859 43.22 19.18 14.95
CA GLY A 859 44.15 19.96 14.13
C GLY A 859 43.50 21.17 13.48
N ARG A 860 42.53 21.79 14.16
CA ARG A 860 41.89 23.05 13.78
C ARG A 860 41.74 23.95 14.98
N LEU A 861 42.18 25.20 14.84
CA LEU A 861 42.03 26.26 15.83
C LEU A 861 40.70 26.98 15.60
N TYR A 862 39.91 27.12 16.66
CA TYR A 862 38.61 27.80 16.67
C TYR A 862 38.65 29.02 17.58
N SER A 863 38.05 30.13 17.15
CA SER A 863 37.90 31.36 17.93
C SER A 863 36.49 31.95 17.77
N LEU A 864 36.04 32.74 18.75
CA LEU A 864 34.82 33.55 18.65
C LEU A 864 35.12 34.85 17.86
N ASN A 865 34.23 35.26 16.97
CA ASN A 865 34.38 36.50 16.20
C ASN A 865 33.93 37.73 17.00
N PRO A 866 34.39 38.96 16.65
CA PRO A 866 33.99 40.21 17.31
C PRO A 866 32.50 40.54 17.27
N ASP A 867 31.70 39.83 16.46
CA ASP A 867 30.24 39.96 16.44
C ASP A 867 29.55 39.27 17.64
N GLY A 868 30.28 38.44 18.41
CA GLY A 868 29.75 37.61 19.49
C GLY A 868 28.72 36.57 19.03
N ARG A 869 28.62 36.33 17.72
CA ARG A 869 27.50 35.61 17.06
C ARG A 869 27.95 34.60 16.02
N SER A 870 29.24 34.56 15.67
CA SER A 870 29.82 33.54 14.79
C SER A 870 31.21 33.11 15.27
N TYR A 871 31.64 31.92 14.84
CA TYR A 871 32.98 31.40 15.10
C TYR A 871 33.83 31.43 13.83
N THR A 872 35.15 31.53 13.96
CA THR A 872 36.11 31.25 12.89
C THR A 872 36.90 29.98 13.21
N ALA A 873 37.25 29.22 12.18
CA ALA A 873 38.08 28.02 12.26
C ALA A 873 39.19 28.07 11.19
N VAL A 874 40.40 27.65 11.56
CA VAL A 874 41.56 27.53 10.66
C VAL A 874 42.34 26.25 10.96
N ASP A 875 43.07 25.72 9.99
CA ASP A 875 43.85 24.48 10.21
C ASP A 875 45.14 24.74 11.01
N SER A 876 45.42 23.86 11.98
CA SER A 876 46.53 23.95 12.92
C SER A 876 47.84 23.48 12.28
N GLN A 877 48.89 24.29 12.35
CA GLN A 877 50.17 23.99 11.68
C GLN A 877 50.99 22.86 12.33
N THR A 878 50.55 22.32 13.47
CA THR A 878 51.30 21.30 14.23
C THR A 878 50.98 19.88 13.76
N LYS A 879 51.86 19.28 12.94
CA LYS A 879 51.82 17.85 12.64
C LYS A 879 52.16 17.03 13.89
N ALA A 880 51.38 15.98 14.15
CA ALA A 880 51.69 15.00 15.19
C ALA A 880 53.03 14.28 14.88
N PRO A 881 53.81 13.87 15.91
CA PRO A 881 55.08 13.16 15.70
C PRO A 881 54.86 11.80 15.03
N LYS A 882 55.76 11.46 14.08
CA LYS A 882 55.79 10.14 13.43
C LYS A 882 56.28 9.07 14.40
N ILE A 883 55.75 7.86 14.24
CA ILE A 883 56.14 6.70 15.04
C ILE A 883 57.23 5.93 14.29
N THR A 884 58.49 6.06 14.71
CA THR A 884 59.59 5.27 14.13
C THR A 884 59.77 3.94 14.89
N TYR A 885 59.80 2.82 14.16
CA TYR A 885 60.15 1.50 14.71
C TYR A 885 60.93 0.66 13.68
N ASN A 886 62.07 0.08 14.09
CA ASN A 886 62.99 -0.67 13.24
C ASN A 886 63.37 0.07 11.92
N GLY A 887 63.57 1.38 11.99
CA GLY A 887 63.92 2.21 10.82
C GLY A 887 62.75 2.52 9.87
N VAL A 888 61.53 2.14 10.22
CA VAL A 888 60.31 2.46 9.44
C VAL A 888 59.45 3.45 10.21
N ASP A 889 59.05 4.52 9.54
CA ASP A 889 58.13 5.53 10.04
C ASP A 889 56.66 5.15 9.77
N TYR A 890 55.79 5.42 10.75
CA TYR A 890 54.35 5.26 10.64
C TYR A 890 53.63 6.55 11.07
N ASP A 891 52.79 7.10 10.19
CA ASP A 891 52.09 8.37 10.45
C ASP A 891 50.94 8.24 11.48
N THR A 892 50.54 7.02 11.85
CA THR A 892 49.53 6.77 12.91
C THR A 892 49.79 5.47 13.67
N PRO A 893 49.31 5.34 14.94
CA PRO A 893 49.31 4.08 15.67
C PRO A 893 48.52 2.96 14.96
N LYS A 894 47.57 3.33 14.09
CA LYS A 894 46.80 2.39 13.26
C LYS A 894 47.66 1.78 12.15
N ALA A 895 48.44 2.59 11.44
CA ALA A 895 49.37 2.12 10.41
C ALA A 895 50.44 1.19 11.02
N PHE A 896 51.02 1.58 12.15
CA PHE A 896 51.95 0.74 12.93
C PHE A 896 51.32 -0.62 13.32
N ALA A 897 50.12 -0.60 13.90
CA ALA A 897 49.43 -1.83 14.31
C ALA A 897 49.07 -2.74 13.13
N THR A 898 48.67 -2.17 11.99
CA THR A 898 48.38 -2.94 10.77
C THR A 898 49.64 -3.57 10.18
N SER A 899 50.75 -2.82 10.06
CA SER A 899 52.05 -3.32 9.57
C SER A 899 52.51 -4.56 10.35
N LEU A 900 52.54 -4.45 11.68
CA LEU A 900 52.99 -5.52 12.57
C LEU A 900 51.92 -6.58 12.89
N LYS A 901 50.77 -6.55 12.21
CA LYS A 901 49.63 -7.48 12.39
C LYS A 901 49.16 -7.58 13.86
N LEU A 902 49.17 -6.46 14.58
CA LEU A 902 48.74 -6.30 15.97
C LEU A 902 47.24 -6.01 16.07
N ASN A 903 46.65 -6.16 17.26
CA ASN A 903 45.27 -5.71 17.49
C ASN A 903 45.27 -4.20 17.79
N TYR A 904 44.82 -3.40 16.83
CA TYR A 904 44.75 -1.94 16.96
C TYR A 904 43.88 -1.50 18.15
N SER A 905 42.73 -2.12 18.38
CA SER A 905 41.85 -1.75 19.50
C SER A 905 42.53 -1.98 20.85
N SER A 906 43.30 -3.06 21.00
CA SER A 906 44.07 -3.33 22.21
C SER A 906 45.22 -2.33 22.43
N LEU A 907 45.85 -1.82 21.36
CA LEU A 907 46.86 -0.77 21.43
C LEU A 907 46.24 0.61 21.74
N ASN A 908 45.14 0.95 21.09
CA ASN A 908 44.41 2.20 21.27
C ASN A 908 43.86 2.32 22.70
N ASN A 909 43.35 1.23 23.28
CA ASN A 909 42.94 1.22 24.68
C ASN A 909 44.15 1.46 25.60
N ALA A 910 45.25 0.73 25.40
CA ALA A 910 46.48 0.91 26.19
C ALA A 910 47.00 2.37 26.17
N LEU A 911 46.98 3.01 24.99
CA LEU A 911 47.34 4.43 24.83
C LEU A 911 46.39 5.36 25.59
N ASN A 912 45.08 5.09 25.56
CA ASN A 912 44.09 5.89 26.27
C ASN A 912 44.11 5.67 27.78
N ASP A 913 44.52 4.49 28.25
CA ASP A 913 44.74 4.19 29.66
C ASP A 913 45.99 4.95 30.17
N ALA A 914 47.12 4.83 29.45
CA ALA A 914 48.36 5.56 29.74
C ALA A 914 48.16 7.10 29.76
N ARG A 915 47.41 7.64 28.79
CA ARG A 915 47.03 9.07 28.73
C ARG A 915 46.25 9.55 29.95
N LYS A 916 45.33 8.73 30.48
CA LYS A 916 44.57 9.06 31.70
C LYS A 916 45.42 8.99 32.96
N ALA A 917 46.43 8.11 32.96
CA ALA A 917 47.36 7.94 34.07
C ALA A 917 48.56 8.91 34.05
N GLY A 918 48.76 9.66 32.96
CA GLY A 918 49.94 10.51 32.77
C GLY A 918 51.23 9.72 32.49
N GLU A 919 51.12 8.46 32.05
CA GLU A 919 52.28 7.58 31.85
C GLU A 919 53.08 7.96 30.59
N LEU A 920 54.29 8.50 30.78
CA LEU A 920 55.27 8.73 29.70
C LEU A 920 55.87 7.43 29.14
N LYS A 921 55.56 6.27 29.71
CA LYS A 921 56.03 4.95 29.28
C LYS A 921 55.07 3.85 29.71
N PHE A 922 54.65 2.98 28.78
CA PHE A 922 53.92 1.75 29.11
C PHE A 922 54.45 0.53 28.33
N GLU A 923 54.18 -0.68 28.82
CA GLU A 923 54.68 -1.92 28.23
C GLU A 923 53.52 -2.87 27.91
N ARG A 924 53.52 -3.50 26.73
CA ARG A 924 52.42 -4.38 26.27
C ARG A 924 52.96 -5.61 25.55
N LYS A 925 52.46 -6.80 25.89
CA LYS A 925 52.79 -8.06 25.21
C LYS A 925 51.80 -8.33 24.08
N PHE A 926 52.28 -8.50 22.86
CA PHE A 926 51.49 -8.88 21.69
C PHE A 926 52.15 -10.05 20.96
N LYS A 927 51.41 -11.14 20.71
CA LYS A 927 51.85 -12.31 19.93
C LYS A 927 53.30 -12.74 20.25
N ASN A 928 53.54 -13.03 21.53
CA ASN A 928 54.82 -13.46 22.11
C ASN A 928 56.00 -12.45 22.11
N LYS A 929 55.87 -11.26 21.50
CA LYS A 929 56.82 -10.15 21.72
C LYS A 929 56.30 -9.17 22.79
N LYS A 930 57.21 -8.59 23.57
CA LYS A 930 56.95 -7.47 24.46
C LYS A 930 57.40 -6.20 23.75
N TYR A 931 56.56 -5.16 23.76
CA TYR A 931 56.85 -3.85 23.19
C TYR A 931 56.77 -2.81 24.31
N THR A 932 57.75 -1.91 24.35
CA THR A 932 57.82 -0.79 25.29
C THR A 932 57.61 0.50 24.52
N PHE A 933 56.51 1.20 24.83
CA PHE A 933 56.12 2.45 24.20
C PHE A 933 56.52 3.61 25.11
N TYR A 934 57.20 4.61 24.54
CA TYR A 934 57.51 5.88 25.20
C TYR A 934 56.65 6.98 24.58
N LEU A 935 56.07 7.83 25.43
CA LEU A 935 55.15 8.90 25.04
C LEU A 935 55.73 10.29 25.33
N ASP A 936 55.29 11.29 24.57
CA ASP A 936 55.44 12.70 24.95
C ASP A 936 54.43 13.12 26.04
N GLU A 937 54.55 14.35 26.55
CA GLU A 937 53.64 14.96 27.52
C GLU A 937 52.17 15.07 27.04
N LYS A 938 51.93 14.89 25.74
CA LYS A 938 50.61 14.90 25.09
C LYS A 938 50.08 13.48 24.83
N GLY A 939 50.82 12.44 25.21
CA GLY A 939 50.45 11.04 25.02
C GLY A 939 50.55 10.56 23.57
N ASN A 940 51.45 11.11 22.75
CA ASN A 940 51.81 10.60 21.43
C ASN A 940 53.03 9.69 21.53
N ILE A 941 53.12 8.63 20.73
CA ILE A 941 54.27 7.72 20.75
C ILE A 941 55.47 8.40 20.08
N ILE A 942 56.55 8.59 20.85
CA ILE A 942 57.83 9.14 20.37
C ILE A 942 58.90 8.08 20.13
N LYS A 943 58.79 6.90 20.76
CA LYS A 943 59.72 5.77 20.58
C LYS A 943 59.07 4.45 20.95
N ILE A 944 59.45 3.39 20.24
CA ILE A 944 59.07 2.00 20.55
C ILE A 944 60.34 1.14 20.59
N VAL A 945 60.40 0.21 21.55
CA VAL A 945 61.43 -0.83 21.69
C VAL A 945 60.74 -2.19 21.74
#